data_AF-A0A8S2P6Y4-F1
#
_entry.id   AF-A0A8S2P6Y4-F1
#
_cell.length_a   1.000
_cell.length_b   1.000
_cell.length_c   1.000
_cell.angle_alpha   90.00
_cell.angle_beta   90.00
_cell.angle_gamma   90.00
#
_symmetry.space_group_name_H-M   'P 1'
#
loop_
_entity.id
_entity.type
_entity.pdbx_description
1 polymer ?
#
loop_
_entity_poly.entity_id
_entity_poly.type
_entity_poly.pdbx_seq_one_letter_code
_entity_poly.pdbx_strand_id
1 'polypeptide(L)'
;MVDETLFDYLHMAIVDHYCNDVIKKDSTDNSEVIVGSETPTCFLYLSQLGYRVGYVLSERISKESPLFRDELNTIKYLCKELWLNLFKKQVDNLRTNHQGVYVIQDIKFRLLQQISSSLSQNKTSAKTTKQNSNNFDKLHTAYLSYSVGLIRGILTNLGYPCRVTAEIIDHLPSPTSSAKAASTSLLLQTNGVSPFTLLSGDITSMTAEGTNFDETDHDLDPELRVILRKLTKKDSTTKIRAFDELRDYSEECEMDDKIRPILPFFFRYYRKWSMYFRFRFSLQDQDQRVRDECQSTFDLIGMKMKKNLLPHLKSILPTWLMAQCDSYAPASSKAKYLYTKLFSGEQKQAEVVYYARKEIMSTLADELSECSDALKDKKQNELETDDSHERRLTQSLLALSLFLNYFDSNKLSELHDNFRQILDSGKFWKLEKFKSKQIQSSFYRCLFSLIRLMPDLMKDYLTKFIPLIFSAINESDPTICPLVWTDLLECLETFDDCWSHINYQKAFLPKLWAFLRHGCYGNVFGVKDALLSLISKIPSTVIEDKTYNFIENFFTSMEEGMLLIKGRHQANNANALLKAYMDCVMYILDQYYKELEQKLIFINDRMLPLIRVYLTDKECSIRNVYPRQYLYLLNTLKPQKLYNDHLNNVLLLFSSIINKQPPVDDLKYIFEQAGHLFETVLLPPKQKSLRFASSSPQLLNNGDTLFADDSDEKSDEQNDYLIELSIQLCRLCFDYCLKNKDEISYEYSLDLFSHLLSINNEQNSKIIITKLTEEKDVNSVAELFYLNYEKPLLVISIEKQSTLDHVLQLTIYTLNLFNSSAQCVERVLADLIKLESSRRFYFLLVSIVCRYESSPSFHTWLQHHGVLEQLLNMTATVTSTADVDQLNNDLVLPVSVEEFQLLSSLLCSEKSKFLTEIQKDQVVYLACRLFCQKNQQQQSDKPGSVTVTCQNVNDTDLMKNIDHVAKYLFERIYSTFEKK
;
A
#
# COMPACT_ATOMS: atom_id res chain seq x y z
N MET A 1 46.50 8.43 5.92
CA MET A 1 46.80 8.11 4.50
C MET A 1 45.99 6.92 3.97
N VAL A 2 46.15 5.68 4.46
CA VAL A 2 45.37 4.53 3.92
C VAL A 2 43.85 4.70 4.18
N ASP A 3 43.47 5.07 5.40
CA ASP A 3 42.07 5.28 5.81
C ASP A 3 41.34 6.36 4.99
N GLU A 4 42.09 7.33 4.44
CA GLU A 4 41.51 8.41 3.66
C GLU A 4 40.99 7.87 2.32
N THR A 5 41.77 7.07 1.61
CA THR A 5 41.39 6.57 0.28
C THR A 5 40.22 5.59 0.30
N LEU A 6 40.03 4.84 1.39
CA LEU A 6 38.97 3.82 1.52
C LEU A 6 37.55 4.39 1.44
N PHE A 7 37.29 5.55 2.06
CA PHE A 7 35.98 6.21 1.98
C PHE A 7 35.69 6.70 0.55
N ASP A 8 36.70 7.24 -0.13
CA ASP A 8 36.57 7.71 -1.51
C ASP A 8 36.31 6.51 -2.46
N TYR A 9 37.00 5.37 -2.28
CA TYR A 9 36.74 4.14 -3.04
C TYR A 9 35.35 3.55 -2.77
N LEU A 10 34.89 3.52 -1.52
CA LEU A 10 33.55 3.04 -1.16
C LEU A 10 32.46 3.93 -1.79
N HIS A 11 32.62 5.25 -1.74
CA HIS A 11 31.70 6.19 -2.39
C HIS A 11 31.65 5.97 -3.91
N MET A 12 32.82 5.76 -4.55
CA MET A 12 32.87 5.42 -5.97
C MET A 12 32.15 4.10 -6.26
N ALA A 13 32.41 3.03 -5.50
CA ALA A 13 31.76 1.73 -5.71
C ALA A 13 30.23 1.78 -5.55
N ILE A 14 29.72 2.58 -4.61
CA ILE A 14 28.28 2.80 -4.42
C ILE A 14 27.68 3.53 -5.64
N VAL A 15 28.30 4.61 -6.11
CA VAL A 15 27.79 5.35 -7.28
C VAL A 15 27.89 4.51 -8.55
N ASP A 16 28.99 3.76 -8.72
CA ASP A 16 29.22 2.83 -9.83
C ASP A 16 28.12 1.77 -9.89
N HIS A 17 27.88 1.06 -8.78
CA HIS A 17 26.86 0.02 -8.67
C HIS A 17 25.43 0.51 -8.98
N TYR A 18 25.04 1.69 -8.50
CA TYR A 18 23.68 2.21 -8.69
C TYR A 18 23.47 3.03 -9.97
N CYS A 19 24.52 3.48 -10.67
CA CYS A 19 24.38 4.37 -11.83
C CYS A 19 25.04 3.89 -13.13
N ASN A 20 25.96 2.93 -13.14
CA ASN A 20 26.66 2.53 -14.37
C ASN A 20 25.72 2.01 -15.46
N ASP A 21 24.74 1.17 -15.11
CA ASP A 21 23.80 0.62 -16.07
C ASP A 21 22.88 1.68 -16.70
N VAL A 22 22.56 2.72 -15.94
CA VAL A 22 21.74 3.86 -16.41
C VAL A 22 22.56 4.75 -17.33
N ILE A 23 23.83 5.01 -17.00
CA ILE A 23 24.74 5.83 -17.81
C ILE A 23 25.16 5.11 -19.10
N LYS A 24 25.20 3.77 -19.11
CA LYS A 24 25.51 2.95 -20.29
C LYS A 24 24.31 2.73 -21.22
N LYS A 25 23.10 2.48 -20.71
CA LYS A 25 21.91 2.15 -21.55
C LYS A 25 21.45 3.30 -22.45
N ASP A 26 21.56 4.55 -22.01
CA ASP A 26 21.25 5.74 -22.83
C ASP A 26 22.20 5.92 -24.04
N SER A 27 23.25 5.10 -24.18
CA SER A 27 24.18 5.17 -25.33
C SER A 27 23.77 4.34 -26.55
N THR A 28 22.78 3.45 -26.41
CA THR A 28 22.38 2.51 -27.48
C THR A 28 20.99 2.74 -28.09
N ASP A 29 20.06 3.38 -27.37
CA ASP A 29 18.70 3.60 -27.87
C ASP A 29 18.47 5.03 -28.38
N ASN A 30 18.46 5.19 -29.72
CA ASN A 30 17.97 6.40 -30.40
C ASN A 30 16.44 6.46 -30.38
N SER A 31 15.83 6.62 -29.20
CA SER A 31 14.40 6.89 -29.06
C SER A 31 14.17 8.25 -28.38
N GLU A 32 13.54 9.17 -29.11
CA GLU A 32 13.14 10.48 -28.59
C GLU A 32 12.03 10.31 -27.54
N VAL A 33 12.39 10.30 -26.26
CA VAL A 33 11.43 10.39 -25.16
C VAL A 33 11.20 11.86 -24.80
N ILE A 34 9.92 12.23 -24.76
CA ILE A 34 9.43 13.60 -24.60
C ILE A 34 9.86 14.19 -23.25
N VAL A 35 10.28 15.46 -23.27
CA VAL A 35 10.73 16.21 -22.09
C VAL A 35 9.61 16.34 -21.05
N GLY A 36 9.73 15.58 -19.97
CA GLY A 36 8.93 15.65 -18.75
C GLY A 36 9.84 15.51 -17.52
N SER A 37 9.58 16.28 -16.46
CA SER A 37 10.56 16.54 -15.39
C SER A 37 10.60 15.46 -14.29
N GLU A 38 11.14 14.28 -14.60
CA GLU A 38 11.40 13.23 -13.59
C GLU A 38 12.91 13.01 -13.39
N THR A 39 13.38 13.21 -12.15
CA THR A 39 14.76 12.86 -11.76
C THR A 39 14.96 11.34 -11.78
N PRO A 40 16.03 10.82 -12.41
CA PRO A 40 16.32 9.39 -12.47
C PRO A 40 16.25 8.68 -11.11
N THR A 41 15.58 7.53 -11.07
CA THR A 41 15.28 6.80 -9.83
C THR A 41 16.53 6.45 -9.02
N CYS A 42 17.67 6.20 -9.67
CA CYS A 42 18.96 5.95 -9.02
C CYS A 42 19.44 7.14 -8.17
N PHE A 43 19.21 8.38 -8.59
CA PHE A 43 19.59 9.58 -7.83
C PHE A 43 18.75 9.72 -6.55
N LEU A 44 17.46 9.36 -6.63
CA LEU A 44 16.57 9.29 -5.46
C LEU A 44 17.04 8.22 -4.47
N TYR A 45 17.45 7.04 -4.96
CA TYR A 45 18.02 5.98 -4.10
C TYR A 45 19.32 6.42 -3.43
N LEU A 46 20.28 7.01 -4.17
CA LEU A 46 21.53 7.54 -3.60
C LEU A 46 21.25 8.62 -2.54
N SER A 47 20.31 9.53 -2.79
CA SER A 47 19.91 10.55 -1.83
C SER A 47 19.21 9.97 -0.59
N GLN A 48 18.43 8.89 -0.74
CA GLN A 48 17.76 8.24 0.38
C GLN A 48 18.73 7.38 1.23
N LEU A 49 19.72 6.76 0.59
CA LEU A 49 20.81 6.04 1.26
C LEU A 49 21.68 7.02 2.05
N GLY A 50 22.10 8.13 1.43
CA GLY A 50 22.78 9.23 2.12
C GLY A 50 21.97 9.78 3.30
N TYR A 51 20.67 10.01 3.12
CA TYR A 51 19.77 10.51 4.18
C TYR A 51 19.76 9.61 5.42
N ARG A 52 19.67 8.28 5.23
CA ARG A 52 19.72 7.32 6.35
C ARG A 52 21.06 7.37 7.08
N VAL A 53 22.18 7.38 6.35
CA VAL A 53 23.52 7.48 6.95
C VAL A 53 23.66 8.78 7.74
N GLY A 54 23.26 9.91 7.14
CA GLY A 54 23.35 11.22 7.77
C GLY A 54 22.52 11.35 9.05
N TYR A 55 21.31 10.81 9.05
CA TYR A 55 20.41 10.84 10.21
C TYR A 55 20.95 10.04 11.41
N VAL A 56 21.58 8.88 11.18
CA VAL A 56 22.19 8.07 12.26
C VAL A 56 23.54 8.65 12.69
N LEU A 57 24.28 9.24 11.76
CA LEU A 57 25.59 9.84 12.01
C LEU A 57 25.48 11.10 12.90
N SER A 58 24.45 11.92 12.73
CA SER A 58 24.24 13.09 13.60
C SER A 58 24.00 12.71 15.06
N GLU A 59 23.20 11.67 15.35
CA GLU A 59 22.94 11.22 16.74
C GLU A 59 24.22 10.88 17.50
N ARG A 60 25.22 10.33 16.79
CA ARG A 60 26.52 9.96 17.36
C ARG A 60 27.45 11.16 17.52
N ILE A 61 27.50 12.05 16.52
CA ILE A 61 28.44 13.18 16.52
C ILE A 61 27.94 14.38 17.35
N SER A 62 26.62 14.58 17.46
CA SER A 62 26.04 15.64 18.30
C SER A 62 25.97 15.28 19.80
N LYS A 63 26.32 14.05 20.19
CA LYS A 63 26.17 13.52 21.56
C LYS A 63 26.87 14.36 22.64
N GLU A 64 27.98 15.01 22.29
CA GLU A 64 28.77 15.87 23.19
C GLU A 64 28.65 17.36 22.85
N SER A 65 27.78 17.71 21.89
CA SER A 65 27.59 19.10 21.45
C SER A 65 26.54 19.83 22.30
N PRO A 66 26.72 21.14 22.58
CA PRO A 66 25.72 21.93 23.28
C PRO A 66 24.45 22.10 22.43
N LEU A 67 23.29 22.17 23.10
CA LEU A 67 21.98 22.36 22.46
C LEU A 67 21.97 23.57 21.50
N PHE A 68 21.72 23.31 20.21
CA PHE A 68 21.58 24.34 19.17
C PHE A 68 20.30 25.14 19.40
N ARG A 69 20.43 26.43 19.73
CA ARG A 69 19.30 27.31 20.10
C ARG A 69 18.57 27.94 18.90
N ASP A 70 19.22 27.94 17.74
CA ASP A 70 18.83 28.71 16.56
C ASP A 70 19.49 28.14 15.29
N GLU A 71 18.80 28.28 14.16
CA GLU A 71 19.20 27.76 12.83
C GLU A 71 20.63 28.14 12.45
N LEU A 72 21.03 29.38 12.73
CA LEU A 72 22.36 29.91 12.41
C LEU A 72 23.49 29.17 13.15
N ASN A 73 23.26 28.71 14.38
CA ASN A 73 24.26 27.94 15.12
C ASN A 73 24.35 26.49 14.63
N THR A 74 23.24 25.88 14.20
CA THR A 74 23.25 24.58 13.49
C THR A 74 24.08 24.65 12.21
N ILE A 75 23.88 25.70 11.38
CA ILE A 75 24.65 25.87 10.13
C ILE A 75 26.13 26.16 10.40
N LYS A 76 26.48 26.92 11.44
CA LYS A 76 27.90 27.11 11.83
C LYS A 76 28.57 25.79 12.22
N TYR A 77 27.88 24.94 12.98
CA TYR A 77 28.37 23.62 13.37
C TYR A 77 28.53 22.69 12.16
N LEU A 78 27.56 22.72 11.23
CA LEU A 78 27.66 22.01 9.94
C LEU A 78 28.94 22.41 9.19
N CYS A 79 29.21 23.70 9.03
CA CYS A 79 30.35 24.18 8.24
C CYS A 79 31.72 24.01 8.92
N LYS A 80 31.79 24.06 10.26
CA LYS A 80 33.05 24.03 11.01
C LYS A 80 33.47 22.63 11.46
N GLU A 81 32.55 21.89 12.07
CA GLU A 81 32.85 20.59 12.69
C GLU A 81 32.46 19.44 11.78
N LEU A 82 31.23 19.42 11.27
CA LEU A 82 30.73 18.29 10.47
C LEU A 82 31.39 18.24 9.09
N TRP A 83 31.51 19.36 8.36
CA TRP A 83 32.15 19.40 7.05
C TRP A 83 33.63 18.98 7.13
N LEU A 84 34.33 19.47 8.17
CA LEU A 84 35.71 19.09 8.45
C LEU A 84 35.83 17.60 8.79
N ASN A 85 34.93 17.05 9.60
CA ASN A 85 34.98 15.63 9.96
C ASN A 85 34.58 14.69 8.82
N LEU A 86 33.64 15.08 7.95
CA LEU A 86 33.17 14.29 6.82
C LEU A 86 34.12 14.35 5.62
N PHE A 87 34.49 15.55 5.18
CA PHE A 87 35.25 15.76 3.94
C PHE A 87 36.74 16.05 4.16
N LYS A 88 37.19 16.11 5.43
CA LYS A 88 38.57 16.42 5.86
C LYS A 88 39.08 17.79 5.37
N LYS A 89 38.16 18.73 5.21
CA LYS A 89 38.39 20.10 4.74
C LYS A 89 37.37 21.05 5.37
N GLN A 90 37.75 22.30 5.65
CA GLN A 90 36.79 23.34 5.99
C GLN A 90 36.05 23.83 4.74
N VAL A 91 34.80 24.28 4.90
CA VAL A 91 34.04 25.01 3.86
C VAL A 91 34.80 26.27 3.43
N ASP A 92 34.96 26.51 2.13
CA ASP A 92 35.67 27.71 1.65
C ASP A 92 34.82 28.98 1.75
N ASN A 93 33.50 28.88 1.55
CA ASN A 93 32.60 30.03 1.64
C ASN A 93 31.18 29.65 2.08
N LEU A 94 30.53 30.54 2.84
CA LEU A 94 29.12 30.44 3.23
C LEU A 94 28.44 31.79 2.96
N ARG A 95 27.36 31.76 2.19
CA ARG A 95 26.47 32.92 1.96
C ARG A 95 25.08 32.64 2.53
N THR A 96 24.36 33.68 2.91
CA THR A 96 22.95 33.60 3.33
C THR A 96 22.18 34.83 2.89
N ASN A 97 20.88 34.69 2.69
CA ASN A 97 19.96 35.81 2.43
C ASN A 97 19.26 36.33 3.70
N HIS A 98 19.58 35.78 4.89
CA HIS A 98 18.90 36.05 6.17
C HIS A 98 17.39 35.72 6.18
N GLN A 99 16.90 34.96 5.19
CA GLN A 99 15.50 34.53 5.03
C GLN A 99 15.42 33.01 4.80
N GLY A 100 16.15 32.22 5.60
CA GLY A 100 16.11 30.74 5.53
C GLY A 100 16.82 30.09 4.35
N VAL A 101 17.64 30.83 3.58
CA VAL A 101 18.47 30.25 2.51
C VAL A 101 19.96 30.40 2.83
N TYR A 102 20.68 29.29 2.73
CA TYR A 102 22.13 29.22 2.91
C TYR A 102 22.80 28.57 1.70
N VAL A 103 23.96 29.09 1.31
CA VAL A 103 24.75 28.60 0.17
C VAL A 103 26.17 28.30 0.63
N ILE A 104 26.51 27.02 0.69
CA ILE A 104 27.85 26.51 1.01
C ILE A 104 28.62 26.34 -0.31
N GLN A 105 29.87 26.77 -0.38
CA GLN A 105 30.74 26.59 -1.54
C GLN A 105 32.00 25.81 -1.15
N ASP A 106 32.29 24.75 -1.91
CA ASP A 106 33.50 23.93 -1.77
C ASP A 106 34.28 23.87 -3.10
N ILE A 107 35.46 24.50 -3.10
CA ILE A 107 36.40 24.60 -4.21
C ILE A 107 37.31 23.37 -4.17
N LYS A 108 37.24 22.51 -5.20
CA LYS A 108 37.84 21.15 -5.20
C LYS A 108 37.18 20.21 -4.19
N PHE A 109 35.85 20.12 -4.19
CA PHE A 109 35.11 19.16 -3.37
C PHE A 109 35.66 17.74 -3.54
N ARG A 110 36.05 17.12 -2.42
CA ARG A 110 36.90 15.91 -2.38
C ARG A 110 36.40 14.76 -3.24
N LEU A 111 35.11 14.42 -3.11
CA LEU A 111 34.49 13.27 -3.78
C LEU A 111 34.38 13.42 -5.31
N LEU A 112 34.65 14.62 -5.86
CA LEU A 112 34.69 14.88 -7.30
C LEU A 112 36.11 14.98 -7.87
N GLN A 113 37.15 15.04 -7.04
CA GLN A 113 38.53 15.23 -7.50
C GLN A 113 39.01 14.09 -8.42
N GLN A 114 38.67 12.83 -8.11
CA GLN A 114 39.11 11.68 -8.91
C GLN A 114 38.40 11.55 -10.27
N ILE A 115 37.22 12.16 -10.44
CA ILE A 115 36.55 12.24 -11.75
C ILE A 115 37.35 13.16 -12.69
N SER A 116 37.89 14.27 -12.15
CA SER A 116 38.63 15.25 -12.95
C SER A 116 39.99 14.76 -13.48
N SER A 117 40.61 13.76 -12.84
CA SER A 117 41.89 13.19 -13.28
C SER A 117 41.73 12.17 -14.42
N SER A 118 40.70 11.32 -14.38
CA SER A 118 40.44 10.28 -15.41
C SER A 118 40.29 10.85 -16.84
N LEU A 119 39.69 12.04 -16.96
CA LEU A 119 39.48 12.75 -18.23
C LEU A 119 40.75 13.42 -18.79
N SER A 120 41.84 13.49 -18.03
CA SER A 120 43.10 14.10 -18.50
C SER A 120 43.84 13.25 -19.53
N GLN A 121 43.62 11.92 -19.55
CA GLN A 121 44.28 10.99 -20.47
C GLN A 121 43.60 10.87 -21.84
N ASN A 122 42.29 11.16 -21.94
CA ASN A 122 41.51 11.00 -23.19
C ASN A 122 41.47 12.26 -24.08
N LYS A 123 42.58 13.02 -24.15
CA LYS A 123 42.71 14.23 -25.01
C LYS A 123 43.24 13.93 -26.42
N THR A 124 42.66 12.97 -27.12
CA THR A 124 43.00 12.64 -28.51
C THR A 124 41.78 12.34 -29.40
N SER A 125 40.80 13.26 -29.46
CA SER A 125 40.01 13.52 -30.69
C SER A 125 39.01 14.67 -30.50
N ALA A 126 39.18 15.76 -31.25
CA ALA A 126 38.28 16.91 -31.23
C ALA A 126 37.14 16.73 -32.26
N LYS A 127 36.07 15.99 -31.92
CA LYS A 127 34.83 15.93 -32.73
C LYS A 127 33.54 15.39 -32.06
N THR A 128 33.36 15.53 -30.73
CA THR A 128 32.17 14.99 -30.01
C THR A 128 31.67 15.89 -28.88
N THR A 129 31.30 17.14 -29.19
CA THR A 129 31.14 18.21 -28.18
C THR A 129 29.71 18.43 -27.63
N LYS A 130 28.72 17.58 -27.94
CA LYS A 130 27.33 17.73 -27.41
C LYS A 130 26.78 16.54 -26.63
N GLN A 131 27.12 15.29 -26.96
CA GLN A 131 26.72 14.13 -26.15
C GLN A 131 27.54 14.02 -24.85
N ASN A 132 28.81 14.42 -24.89
CA ASN A 132 29.70 14.30 -23.73
C ASN A 132 29.34 15.24 -22.56
N SER A 133 28.65 16.37 -22.78
CA SER A 133 28.23 17.26 -21.67
C SER A 133 27.09 16.64 -20.86
N ASN A 134 26.07 16.10 -21.50
CA ASN A 134 24.91 15.54 -20.79
C ASN A 134 25.28 14.33 -19.91
N ASN A 135 26.24 13.51 -20.35
CA ASN A 135 26.74 12.40 -19.54
C ASN A 135 27.63 12.87 -18.38
N PHE A 136 28.37 13.96 -18.57
CA PHE A 136 29.20 14.58 -17.53
C PHE A 136 28.32 15.18 -16.42
N ASP A 137 27.27 15.93 -16.77
CA ASP A 137 26.32 16.51 -15.81
C ASP A 137 25.54 15.43 -15.05
N LYS A 138 25.12 14.34 -15.72
CA LYS A 138 24.51 13.16 -15.09
C LYS A 138 25.45 12.47 -14.09
N LEU A 139 26.72 12.24 -14.46
CA LEU A 139 27.71 11.63 -13.58
C LEU A 139 27.98 12.50 -12.35
N HIS A 140 28.15 13.81 -12.53
CA HIS A 140 28.31 14.75 -11.43
C HIS A 140 27.09 14.79 -10.49
N THR A 141 25.88 14.76 -11.05
CA THR A 141 24.63 14.68 -10.27
C THR A 141 24.57 13.39 -9.44
N ALA A 142 25.02 12.25 -9.99
CA ALA A 142 25.08 10.98 -9.26
C ALA A 142 26.00 11.06 -8.02
N TYR A 143 27.24 11.53 -8.20
CA TYR A 143 28.22 11.69 -7.11
C TYR A 143 27.79 12.70 -6.05
N LEU A 144 27.02 13.73 -6.42
CA LEU A 144 26.49 14.71 -5.47
C LEU A 144 25.22 14.22 -4.75
N SER A 145 24.43 13.33 -5.34
CA SER A 145 23.15 12.86 -4.79
C SER A 145 23.28 12.23 -3.41
N TYR A 146 24.32 11.42 -3.17
CA TYR A 146 24.62 10.86 -1.85
C TYR A 146 24.96 11.94 -0.82
N SER A 147 25.80 12.91 -1.18
CA SER A 147 26.21 14.02 -0.30
C SER A 147 25.04 14.95 0.05
N VAL A 148 24.16 15.23 -0.92
CA VAL A 148 22.88 15.95 -0.72
C VAL A 148 21.98 15.19 0.27
N GLY A 149 21.87 13.87 0.10
CA GLY A 149 21.16 12.99 1.02
C GLY A 149 21.70 13.07 2.44
N LEU A 150 23.01 12.89 2.60
CA LEU A 150 23.73 12.91 3.87
C LEU A 150 23.45 14.17 4.68
N ILE A 151 23.58 15.34 4.05
CA ILE A 151 23.39 16.64 4.72
C ILE A 151 21.92 16.85 5.09
N ARG A 152 20.98 16.43 4.23
CA ARG A 152 19.54 16.45 4.53
C ARG A 152 19.19 15.58 5.75
N GLY A 153 19.81 14.40 5.86
CA GLY A 153 19.63 13.48 7.00
C GLY A 153 20.08 14.11 8.32
N ILE A 154 21.31 14.64 8.33
CA ILE A 154 21.91 15.33 9.47
C ILE A 154 21.03 16.49 9.94
N LEU A 155 20.67 17.41 9.05
CA LEU A 155 19.89 18.60 9.42
C LEU A 155 18.48 18.26 9.91
N THR A 156 17.85 17.22 9.34
CA THR A 156 16.53 16.77 9.79
C THR A 156 16.57 16.19 11.21
N ASN A 157 17.59 15.41 11.54
CA ASN A 157 17.79 14.87 12.90
C ASN A 157 18.12 15.98 13.92
N LEU A 158 18.88 17.01 13.50
CA LEU A 158 19.15 18.21 14.29
C LEU A 158 17.93 19.18 14.41
N GLY A 159 16.75 18.78 13.93
CA GLY A 159 15.48 19.51 14.10
C GLY A 159 15.12 20.48 12.97
N TYR A 160 15.91 20.55 11.89
CA TYR A 160 15.73 21.50 10.79
C TYR A 160 15.43 20.76 9.46
N PRO A 161 14.17 20.37 9.19
CA PRO A 161 13.80 19.76 7.92
C PRO A 161 13.97 20.77 6.78
N CYS A 162 14.87 20.47 5.84
CA CYS A 162 15.25 21.37 4.77
C CYS A 162 15.30 20.67 3.39
N ARG A 163 15.15 21.47 2.34
CA ARG A 163 15.47 21.07 0.97
C ARG A 163 16.94 21.36 0.71
N VAL A 164 17.65 20.38 0.16
CA VAL A 164 19.08 20.44 -0.17
C VAL A 164 19.24 20.19 -1.66
N THR A 165 19.94 21.06 -2.38
CA THR A 165 20.32 20.86 -3.79
C THR A 165 21.81 21.19 -4.00
N ALA A 166 22.45 20.55 -4.96
CA ALA A 166 23.86 20.76 -5.28
C ALA A 166 24.04 21.04 -6.78
N GLU A 167 24.88 22.02 -7.11
CA GLU A 167 25.19 22.46 -8.47
C GLU A 167 26.70 22.71 -8.62
N ILE A 168 27.27 22.34 -9.77
CA ILE A 168 28.66 22.64 -10.11
C ILE A 168 28.72 23.93 -10.92
N ILE A 169 29.62 24.84 -10.54
CA ILE A 169 29.81 26.13 -11.19
C ILE A 169 31.23 26.18 -11.78
N ASP A 170 31.32 26.22 -13.11
CA ASP A 170 32.59 26.22 -13.85
C ASP A 170 33.21 27.63 -14.05
N HIS A 171 32.46 28.70 -13.78
CA HIS A 171 32.87 30.08 -14.09
C HIS A 171 32.59 31.10 -12.97
N LEU A 172 33.65 31.71 -12.45
CA LEU A 172 33.65 33.03 -11.78
C LEU A 172 34.85 33.83 -12.33
N PRO A 173 34.78 35.16 -12.54
CA PRO A 173 35.77 35.86 -13.35
C PRO A 173 37.03 36.30 -12.57
N SER A 174 38.09 35.48 -12.63
CA SER A 174 39.55 35.81 -12.74
C SER A 174 40.24 36.80 -11.75
N PRO A 175 41.59 36.85 -11.66
CA PRO A 175 42.64 35.94 -12.17
C PRO A 175 43.44 35.27 -11.03
N THR A 176 43.97 34.06 -11.19
CA THR A 176 45.34 33.85 -11.74
C THR A 176 45.57 32.35 -12.03
N SER A 177 46.66 32.03 -12.75
CA SER A 177 46.86 30.75 -13.43
C SER A 177 47.21 29.55 -12.53
N SER A 178 46.35 28.52 -12.50
CA SER A 178 46.67 27.11 -12.85
C SER A 178 45.54 26.15 -12.47
N ALA A 179 45.31 25.13 -13.32
CA ALA A 179 44.26 24.10 -13.25
C ALA A 179 42.79 24.58 -13.24
N LYS A 180 41.98 24.05 -14.16
CA LYS A 180 40.51 24.12 -14.08
C LYS A 180 40.04 23.21 -12.94
N ALA A 181 39.54 23.79 -11.85
CA ALA A 181 38.94 23.06 -10.75
C ALA A 181 37.43 23.39 -10.69
N ALA A 182 36.60 22.35 -10.76
CA ALA A 182 35.16 22.47 -10.54
C ALA A 182 34.88 22.98 -9.11
N SER A 183 34.00 23.97 -8.98
CA SER A 183 33.52 24.48 -7.69
C SER A 183 32.12 23.93 -7.43
N THR A 184 31.93 23.27 -6.29
CA THR A 184 30.61 22.75 -5.90
C THR A 184 29.90 23.77 -5.04
N SER A 185 28.65 24.06 -5.36
CA SER A 185 27.76 24.88 -4.55
C SER A 185 26.60 24.04 -4.04
N LEU A 186 26.26 24.21 -2.75
CA LEU A 186 25.17 23.51 -2.09
C LEU A 186 24.19 24.55 -1.54
N LEU A 187 22.93 24.47 -1.99
CA LEU A 187 21.84 25.34 -1.58
C LEU A 187 20.97 24.62 -0.56
N LEU A 188 20.73 25.27 0.58
CA LEU A 188 19.87 24.83 1.67
C LEU A 188 18.68 25.80 1.76
N GLN A 189 17.46 25.28 1.70
CA GLN A 189 16.22 26.05 1.88
C GLN A 189 15.36 25.44 2.99
N THR A 190 14.92 26.26 3.95
CA THR A 190 13.87 25.89 4.92
C THR A 190 12.49 26.30 4.42
N ASN A 191 11.45 25.52 4.77
CA ASN A 191 10.11 25.70 4.21
C ASN A 191 9.36 26.88 4.86
N GLY A 192 9.24 28.00 4.13
CA GLY A 192 8.39 29.15 4.43
C GLY A 192 7.50 29.52 3.22
N VAL A 193 6.33 30.14 3.47
CA VAL A 193 5.24 30.25 2.47
C VAL A 193 5.09 31.66 1.85
N SER A 194 5.04 31.69 0.50
CA SER A 194 4.52 32.75 -0.41
C SER A 194 5.23 34.12 -0.44
N PRO A 195 5.42 34.76 -1.62
CA PRO A 195 4.34 35.56 -2.22
C PRO A 195 4.22 35.54 -3.76
N PHE A 196 3.02 35.80 -4.30
CA PHE A 196 2.81 36.25 -5.69
C PHE A 196 1.80 37.42 -5.77
N THR A 197 2.37 38.62 -5.86
CA THR A 197 2.04 39.78 -6.74
C THR A 197 0.62 40.05 -7.27
N LEU A 198 0.16 41.27 -6.95
CA LEU A 198 -0.14 42.38 -7.89
C LEU A 198 -0.71 42.04 -9.28
N LEU A 199 -1.95 42.49 -9.53
CA LEU A 199 -2.37 43.09 -10.80
C LEU A 199 -3.62 43.96 -10.59
N SER A 200 -3.42 45.24 -10.26
CA SER A 200 -4.47 46.26 -10.26
C SER A 200 -4.27 47.17 -11.47
N GLY A 201 -5.18 47.10 -12.44
CA GLY A 201 -5.23 47.99 -13.59
C GLY A 201 -6.64 48.53 -13.77
N ASP A 202 -6.78 49.84 -13.86
CA ASP A 202 -8.07 50.52 -14.01
C ASP A 202 -8.76 50.16 -15.34
N ILE A 203 -10.06 49.87 -15.28
CA ILE A 203 -10.95 49.98 -16.44
C ILE A 203 -12.18 50.80 -16.03
N THR A 204 -12.46 51.81 -16.84
CA THR A 204 -13.50 52.81 -16.65
C THR A 204 -14.90 52.33 -17.05
N SER A 205 -15.89 53.13 -16.66
CA SER A 205 -17.33 52.95 -16.84
C SER A 205 -17.78 52.58 -18.27
N MET A 206 -18.78 51.69 -18.35
CA MET A 206 -19.88 51.81 -19.32
C MET A 206 -21.23 51.52 -18.66
N THR A 207 -22.23 52.31 -19.04
CA THR A 207 -23.63 52.25 -18.59
C THR A 207 -24.44 51.25 -19.42
N ALA A 208 -25.40 50.55 -18.77
CA ALA A 208 -26.46 49.81 -19.43
C ALA A 208 -27.78 50.05 -18.68
N GLU A 209 -28.85 50.31 -19.44
CA GLU A 209 -30.12 50.82 -18.92
C GLU A 209 -31.10 49.70 -18.50
N GLY A 210 -32.03 50.05 -17.60
CA GLY A 210 -33.42 49.60 -17.69
C GLY A 210 -33.78 48.15 -17.36
N THR A 211 -33.95 47.83 -16.06
CA THR A 211 -35.00 46.90 -15.61
C THR A 211 -35.67 47.45 -14.36
N ASN A 212 -37.00 47.51 -14.35
CA ASN A 212 -37.79 48.27 -13.38
C ASN A 212 -37.67 47.71 -11.94
N PHE A 213 -37.31 48.59 -11.01
CA PHE A 213 -37.52 48.40 -9.57
C PHE A 213 -38.97 48.80 -9.22
N ASP A 214 -39.61 48.12 -8.26
CA ASP A 214 -40.95 48.50 -7.79
C ASP A 214 -40.89 49.83 -7.03
N GLU A 215 -41.93 50.67 -7.16
CA GLU A 215 -42.04 51.99 -6.52
C GLU A 215 -41.88 51.96 -4.98
N THR A 216 -42.06 50.79 -4.37
CA THR A 216 -41.82 50.50 -2.95
C THR A 216 -40.36 50.56 -2.48
N ASP A 217 -39.35 50.58 -3.36
CA ASP A 217 -37.93 50.62 -2.94
C ASP A 217 -37.43 52.04 -2.63
N HIS A 218 -38.31 53.05 -2.61
CA HIS A 218 -37.93 54.44 -2.29
C HIS A 218 -37.51 54.67 -0.83
N ASP A 219 -38.00 53.84 0.11
CA ASP A 219 -37.71 53.94 1.54
C ASP A 219 -36.37 53.31 1.96
N LEU A 220 -35.65 52.69 1.02
CA LEU A 220 -34.33 52.10 1.26
C LEU A 220 -33.20 53.13 1.17
N ASP A 221 -32.19 52.99 2.03
CA ASP A 221 -30.92 53.71 1.95
C ASP A 221 -30.36 53.68 0.50
N PRO A 222 -30.03 54.85 -0.10
CA PRO A 222 -29.42 54.93 -1.41
C PRO A 222 -28.20 54.02 -1.62
N GLU A 223 -27.37 53.83 -0.58
CA GLU A 223 -26.18 52.98 -0.65
C GLU A 223 -26.55 51.50 -0.78
N LEU A 224 -27.39 51.00 0.13
CA LEU A 224 -27.93 49.65 0.08
C LEU A 224 -28.64 49.37 -1.25
N ARG A 225 -29.39 50.35 -1.79
CA ARG A 225 -30.06 50.23 -3.09
C ARG A 225 -29.07 50.04 -4.25
N VAL A 226 -27.88 50.64 -4.19
CA VAL A 226 -26.81 50.43 -5.18
C VAL A 226 -26.20 49.03 -5.03
N ILE A 227 -25.93 48.59 -3.80
CA ILE A 227 -25.41 47.25 -3.50
C ILE A 227 -26.36 46.16 -4.02
N LEU A 228 -27.65 46.27 -3.70
CA LEU A 228 -28.69 45.34 -4.18
C LEU A 228 -28.81 45.31 -5.71
N ARG A 229 -28.57 46.44 -6.42
CA ARG A 229 -28.50 46.45 -7.89
C ARG A 229 -27.26 45.75 -8.44
N LYS A 230 -26.10 45.85 -7.77
CA LYS A 230 -24.90 45.08 -8.16
C LYS A 230 -25.18 43.57 -8.05
N LEU A 231 -25.92 43.14 -7.03
CA LEU A 231 -26.47 41.78 -6.84
C LEU A 231 -27.60 41.37 -7.82
N THR A 232 -27.80 42.08 -8.94
CA THR A 232 -28.64 41.61 -10.07
C THR A 232 -27.88 41.42 -11.38
N LYS A 233 -26.61 41.84 -11.44
CA LYS A 233 -25.76 41.78 -12.65
C LYS A 233 -25.33 40.35 -12.98
N LYS A 234 -24.97 40.06 -14.23
CA LYS A 234 -24.55 38.71 -14.66
C LYS A 234 -23.16 38.30 -14.13
N ASP A 235 -22.21 39.22 -14.12
CA ASP A 235 -20.79 38.99 -13.81
C ASP A 235 -20.56 38.58 -12.34
N SER A 236 -19.81 37.49 -12.11
CA SER A 236 -19.61 36.95 -10.76
C SER A 236 -18.66 37.79 -9.89
N THR A 237 -17.68 38.48 -10.49
CA THR A 237 -16.76 39.35 -9.71
C THR A 237 -17.49 40.54 -9.10
N THR A 238 -18.45 41.10 -9.85
CA THR A 238 -19.33 42.17 -9.38
C THR A 238 -20.26 41.71 -8.26
N LYS A 239 -20.66 40.42 -8.24
CA LYS A 239 -21.49 39.84 -7.16
C LYS A 239 -20.68 39.66 -5.88
N ILE A 240 -19.48 39.10 -5.99
CA ILE A 240 -18.56 38.90 -4.86
C ILE A 240 -18.30 40.24 -4.18
N ARG A 241 -17.87 41.25 -4.95
CA ARG A 241 -17.65 42.61 -4.44
C ARG A 241 -18.91 43.25 -3.84
N ALA A 242 -20.10 42.96 -4.37
CA ALA A 242 -21.35 43.44 -3.79
C ALA A 242 -21.75 42.68 -2.51
N PHE A 243 -21.31 41.43 -2.32
CA PHE A 243 -21.45 40.73 -1.04
C PHE A 243 -20.46 41.24 0.02
N ASP A 244 -19.25 41.66 -0.37
CA ASP A 244 -18.31 42.38 0.49
C ASP A 244 -18.91 43.71 0.95
N GLU A 245 -19.29 44.57 -0.01
CA GLU A 245 -19.94 45.86 0.30
C GLU A 245 -21.23 45.69 1.14
N LEU A 246 -22.01 44.62 0.92
CA LEU A 246 -23.19 44.32 1.74
C LEU A 246 -22.82 43.88 3.17
N ARG A 247 -21.68 43.20 3.37
CA ARG A 247 -21.19 42.88 4.72
C ARG A 247 -20.72 44.13 5.43
N ASP A 248 -19.87 44.93 4.81
CA ASP A 248 -19.33 46.17 5.40
C ASP A 248 -20.49 47.08 5.87
N TYR A 249 -21.44 47.35 4.97
CA TYR A 249 -22.67 48.09 5.28
C TYR A 249 -23.50 47.42 6.40
N SER A 250 -23.58 46.09 6.42
CA SER A 250 -24.27 45.35 7.48
C SER A 250 -23.54 45.36 8.82
N GLU A 251 -22.21 45.48 8.84
CA GLU A 251 -21.40 45.59 10.07
C GLU A 251 -21.59 46.95 10.73
N GLU A 252 -21.53 48.03 9.94
CA GLU A 252 -21.69 49.42 10.39
C GLU A 252 -23.11 49.75 10.91
N CYS A 253 -24.13 48.99 10.51
CA CYS A 253 -25.49 49.24 10.98
C CYS A 253 -25.75 48.74 12.41
N GLU A 254 -26.20 49.65 13.28
CA GLU A 254 -26.75 49.35 14.61
C GLU A 254 -28.18 48.77 14.52
N MET A 255 -28.59 48.07 15.59
CA MET A 255 -29.73 47.14 15.54
C MET A 255 -31.12 47.77 15.39
N ASP A 256 -31.38 48.90 16.04
CA ASP A 256 -32.77 49.36 16.25
C ASP A 256 -33.32 50.32 15.18
N ASP A 257 -32.50 51.22 14.62
CA ASP A 257 -32.98 52.25 13.67
C ASP A 257 -32.69 51.97 12.18
N LYS A 258 -31.60 51.26 11.84
CA LYS A 258 -31.21 51.02 10.42
C LYS A 258 -31.50 49.61 9.90
N ILE A 259 -31.33 48.56 10.72
CA ILE A 259 -31.52 47.18 10.25
C ILE A 259 -33.00 46.80 10.16
N ARG A 260 -33.87 47.36 11.01
CA ARG A 260 -35.30 47.02 11.03
C ARG A 260 -36.04 47.34 9.73
N PRO A 261 -35.85 48.53 9.11
CA PRO A 261 -36.37 48.81 7.76
C PRO A 261 -35.76 47.90 6.70
N ILE A 262 -34.53 47.43 6.88
CA ILE A 262 -33.91 46.48 5.96
C ILE A 262 -34.62 45.13 6.03
N LEU A 263 -35.09 44.63 7.18
CA LEU A 263 -35.62 43.25 7.28
C LEU A 263 -36.72 42.91 6.26
N PRO A 264 -37.82 43.68 6.09
CA PRO A 264 -38.82 43.37 5.08
C PRO A 264 -38.24 43.37 3.67
N PHE A 265 -37.19 44.16 3.40
CA PHE A 265 -36.50 44.17 2.11
C PHE A 265 -35.45 43.07 2.01
N PHE A 266 -34.57 42.80 2.98
CA PHE A 266 -33.65 41.65 2.97
C PHE A 266 -34.42 40.34 2.92
N PHE A 267 -35.63 40.24 3.48
CA PHE A 267 -36.47 39.04 3.34
C PHE A 267 -37.43 39.09 2.16
N ARG A 268 -37.88 40.25 1.68
CA ARG A 268 -38.54 40.36 0.37
C ARG A 268 -37.53 40.18 -0.75
N TYR A 269 -36.25 40.46 -0.54
CA TYR A 269 -35.15 40.19 -1.44
C TYR A 269 -34.72 38.75 -1.24
N TYR A 270 -34.35 38.22 -0.07
CA TYR A 270 -34.14 36.76 0.11
C TYR A 270 -35.31 35.91 -0.41
N ARG A 271 -36.58 36.35 -0.24
CA ARG A 271 -37.77 35.71 -0.83
C ARG A 271 -38.00 36.06 -2.30
N LYS A 272 -37.70 37.27 -2.80
CA LYS A 272 -37.71 37.55 -4.25
C LYS A 272 -36.52 36.88 -4.93
N TRP A 273 -35.40 36.62 -4.25
CA TRP A 273 -34.15 35.91 -4.58
C TRP A 273 -34.37 34.38 -4.53
N SER A 274 -35.33 33.93 -3.72
CA SER A 274 -35.81 32.53 -3.61
C SER A 274 -37.00 32.23 -4.55
N MET A 275 -37.91 33.19 -4.79
CA MET A 275 -39.25 32.92 -5.34
C MET A 275 -39.70 33.84 -6.49
N TYR A 276 -39.12 35.04 -6.64
CA TYR A 276 -39.30 35.90 -7.84
C TYR A 276 -38.05 35.91 -8.73
N PHE A 277 -37.05 35.10 -8.36
CA PHE A 277 -35.75 34.88 -8.98
C PHE A 277 -35.67 33.45 -9.53
N ARG A 278 -36.81 32.98 -10.05
CA ARG A 278 -36.97 31.80 -10.91
C ARG A 278 -36.21 31.94 -12.24
N PHE A 279 -35.04 32.60 -12.21
CA PHE A 279 -34.31 33.04 -13.38
C PHE A 279 -32.82 33.42 -13.22
N ARG A 280 -32.12 33.34 -12.05
CA ARG A 280 -30.71 33.87 -12.05
C ARG A 280 -29.66 33.53 -10.97
N PHE A 281 -29.95 33.38 -9.66
CA PHE A 281 -28.93 33.76 -8.62
C PHE A 281 -28.77 32.88 -7.37
N SER A 282 -27.72 33.23 -6.62
CA SER A 282 -27.37 33.10 -5.19
C SER A 282 -27.66 31.86 -4.35
N LEU A 283 -28.41 30.88 -4.84
CA LEU A 283 -28.10 29.47 -4.57
C LEU A 283 -27.81 28.69 -5.86
N GLN A 284 -28.00 29.36 -7.00
CA GLN A 284 -27.95 28.74 -8.32
C GLN A 284 -26.90 29.41 -9.22
N ASP A 285 -26.10 30.33 -8.67
CA ASP A 285 -24.92 30.84 -9.37
C ASP A 285 -23.96 29.69 -9.69
N GLN A 286 -23.44 29.65 -10.93
CA GLN A 286 -22.47 28.64 -11.31
C GLN A 286 -21.12 28.88 -10.60
N ASP A 287 -20.76 30.13 -10.32
CA ASP A 287 -19.56 30.44 -9.55
C ASP A 287 -19.78 30.08 -8.07
N GLN A 288 -19.12 28.99 -7.65
CA GLN A 288 -19.17 28.48 -6.29
C GLN A 288 -18.76 29.51 -5.22
N ARG A 289 -17.95 30.51 -5.59
CA ARG A 289 -17.54 31.60 -4.67
C ARG A 289 -18.72 32.52 -4.39
N VAL A 290 -19.55 32.84 -5.37
CA VAL A 290 -20.75 33.68 -5.17
C VAL A 290 -21.72 33.01 -4.18
N ARG A 291 -21.86 31.68 -4.27
CA ARG A 291 -22.68 30.91 -3.31
C ARG A 291 -22.07 30.91 -1.91
N ASP A 292 -20.75 30.80 -1.80
CA ASP A 292 -20.02 30.86 -0.54
C ASP A 292 -20.10 32.24 0.13
N GLU A 293 -19.91 33.32 -0.63
CA GLU A 293 -20.06 34.69 -0.15
C GLU A 293 -21.49 34.98 0.31
N CYS A 294 -22.49 34.50 -0.42
CA CYS A 294 -23.89 34.62 -0.01
C CYS A 294 -24.15 33.96 1.36
N GLN A 295 -23.57 32.78 1.64
CA GLN A 295 -23.70 32.14 2.94
C GLN A 295 -22.89 32.85 4.04
N SER A 296 -21.71 33.40 3.71
CA SER A 296 -20.93 34.23 4.63
C SER A 296 -21.69 35.51 5.05
N THR A 297 -22.29 36.21 4.09
CA THR A 297 -23.11 37.41 4.35
C THR A 297 -24.40 37.04 5.08
N PHE A 298 -24.99 35.87 4.82
CA PHE A 298 -26.13 35.39 5.58
C PHE A 298 -25.78 34.98 7.03
N ASP A 299 -24.57 34.47 7.32
CA ASP A 299 -24.13 34.24 8.71
C ASP A 299 -24.06 35.55 9.49
N LEU A 300 -23.40 36.58 8.95
CA LEU A 300 -23.31 37.91 9.58
C LEU A 300 -24.71 38.49 9.86
N ILE A 301 -25.55 38.60 8.84
CA ILE A 301 -26.88 39.23 8.96
C ILE A 301 -27.78 38.36 9.86
N GLY A 302 -27.76 37.03 9.70
CA GLY A 302 -28.50 36.09 10.55
C GLY A 302 -28.14 36.19 12.02
N MET A 303 -26.83 36.31 12.33
CA MET A 303 -26.31 36.52 13.68
C MET A 303 -26.73 37.85 14.29
N LYS A 304 -26.88 38.92 13.49
CA LYS A 304 -27.48 40.18 13.97
C LYS A 304 -29.00 40.02 14.21
N MET A 305 -29.74 39.43 13.26
CA MET A 305 -31.21 39.37 13.31
C MET A 305 -31.78 38.47 14.42
N LYS A 306 -31.19 37.30 14.68
CA LYS A 306 -31.65 36.31 15.69
C LYS A 306 -33.17 36.10 15.68
N LYS A 307 -33.89 36.55 16.72
CA LYS A 307 -35.35 36.37 16.87
C LYS A 307 -36.17 37.10 15.81
N ASN A 308 -35.65 38.18 15.22
CA ASN A 308 -36.32 38.94 14.16
C ASN A 308 -36.42 38.18 12.83
N LEU A 309 -35.77 37.01 12.73
CA LEU A 309 -35.89 36.05 11.62
C LEU A 309 -37.27 35.34 11.60
N LEU A 310 -37.92 35.21 12.76
CA LEU A 310 -39.11 34.37 12.96
C LEU A 310 -40.30 34.68 12.03
N PRO A 311 -40.68 35.95 11.76
CA PRO A 311 -41.78 36.27 10.85
C PRO A 311 -41.53 35.83 9.40
N HIS A 312 -40.26 35.69 9.00
CA HIS A 312 -39.86 35.38 7.64
C HIS A 312 -39.43 33.91 7.46
N LEU A 313 -39.32 33.15 8.56
CA LEU A 313 -38.77 31.80 8.63
C LEU A 313 -39.41 30.83 7.61
N LYS A 314 -40.75 30.87 7.49
CA LYS A 314 -41.53 30.08 6.52
C LYS A 314 -41.13 30.32 5.05
N SER A 315 -40.67 31.53 4.73
CA SER A 315 -40.28 31.89 3.36
C SER A 315 -38.82 31.59 3.01
N ILE A 316 -37.95 31.51 4.02
CA ILE A 316 -36.50 31.29 3.81
C ILE A 316 -36.11 29.83 4.00
N LEU A 317 -36.80 29.08 4.87
CA LEU A 317 -36.35 27.76 5.31
C LEU A 317 -36.33 26.68 4.22
N PRO A 318 -37.24 26.63 3.23
CA PRO A 318 -37.14 25.67 2.11
C PRO A 318 -35.81 25.83 1.36
N THR A 319 -35.52 27.07 0.98
CA THR A 319 -34.33 27.49 0.23
C THR A 319 -33.05 27.33 1.07
N TRP A 320 -33.12 27.57 2.38
CA TRP A 320 -32.00 27.37 3.30
C TRP A 320 -31.70 25.88 3.56
N LEU A 321 -32.70 25.00 3.63
CA LEU A 321 -32.47 23.54 3.70
C LEU A 321 -31.78 23.02 2.43
N MET A 322 -32.16 23.52 1.25
CA MET A 322 -31.45 23.23 -0.01
C MET A 322 -30.00 23.75 0.01
N ALA A 323 -29.74 24.92 0.61
CA ALA A 323 -28.39 25.45 0.78
C ALA A 323 -27.49 24.54 1.65
N GLN A 324 -28.05 23.92 2.69
CA GLN A 324 -27.36 22.90 3.50
C GLN A 324 -26.99 21.64 2.69
N CYS A 325 -27.53 21.49 1.47
CA CYS A 325 -27.27 20.38 0.57
C CYS A 325 -26.48 20.78 -0.69
N ASP A 326 -25.85 21.97 -0.72
CA ASP A 326 -24.99 22.39 -1.85
C ASP A 326 -23.79 21.44 -2.05
N SER A 327 -23.50 21.13 -3.33
CA SER A 327 -22.38 20.29 -3.73
C SER A 327 -21.01 20.93 -3.49
N TYR A 328 -20.95 22.25 -3.28
CA TYR A 328 -19.77 22.96 -2.82
C TYR A 328 -19.71 22.97 -1.29
N ALA A 329 -18.77 22.21 -0.72
CA ALA A 329 -18.69 21.96 0.72
C ALA A 329 -18.58 23.22 1.61
N PRO A 330 -17.84 24.29 1.25
CA PRO A 330 -17.81 25.52 2.06
C PRO A 330 -19.17 26.19 2.22
N ALA A 331 -19.94 26.33 1.13
CA ALA A 331 -21.26 26.95 1.15
C ALA A 331 -22.26 26.13 2.00
N SER A 332 -22.33 24.81 1.79
CA SER A 332 -23.21 23.95 2.59
C SER A 332 -22.80 23.86 4.06
N SER A 333 -21.50 23.94 4.37
CA SER A 333 -21.00 23.98 5.75
C SER A 333 -21.39 25.27 6.47
N LYS A 334 -21.25 26.44 5.81
CA LYS A 334 -21.68 27.74 6.38
C LYS A 334 -23.19 27.78 6.60
N ALA A 335 -23.99 27.27 5.65
CA ALA A 335 -25.44 27.17 5.77
C ALA A 335 -25.87 26.32 7.00
N LYS A 336 -25.21 25.17 7.23
CA LYS A 336 -25.43 24.29 8.39
C LYS A 336 -24.97 24.91 9.70
N TYR A 337 -23.82 25.58 9.70
CA TYR A 337 -23.26 26.24 10.86
C TYR A 337 -24.18 27.35 11.38
N LEU A 338 -24.61 28.26 10.49
CA LEU A 338 -25.57 29.31 10.82
C LEU A 338 -26.87 28.74 11.40
N TYR A 339 -27.40 27.67 10.78
CA TYR A 339 -28.62 27.02 11.23
C TYR A 339 -28.49 26.43 12.64
N THR A 340 -27.42 25.66 12.88
CA THR A 340 -27.12 25.04 14.18
C THR A 340 -26.87 26.08 15.28
N LYS A 341 -26.25 27.21 14.92
CA LYS A 341 -25.88 28.30 15.83
C LYS A 341 -27.07 29.18 16.20
N LEU A 342 -28.03 29.39 15.29
CA LEU A 342 -29.29 30.10 15.57
C LEU A 342 -30.30 29.21 16.30
N PHE A 343 -30.36 27.92 15.97
CA PHE A 343 -31.30 26.95 16.54
C PHE A 343 -30.53 25.86 17.31
N SER A 344 -30.03 26.22 18.49
CA SER A 344 -29.23 25.32 19.32
C SER A 344 -30.08 24.20 19.94
N GLY A 345 -29.78 22.96 19.56
CA GLY A 345 -30.44 21.73 20.03
C GLY A 345 -31.43 21.14 19.01
N GLU A 346 -31.33 19.84 18.79
CA GLU A 346 -32.06 19.09 17.74
C GLU A 346 -33.59 19.28 17.81
N GLN A 347 -34.17 19.29 19.02
CA GLN A 347 -35.60 19.51 19.23
C GLN A 347 -36.08 20.85 18.64
N LYS A 348 -35.33 21.94 18.85
CA LYS A 348 -35.69 23.27 18.32
C LYS A 348 -35.53 23.35 16.81
N GLN A 349 -34.55 22.61 16.26
CA GLN A 349 -34.38 22.50 14.82
C GLN A 349 -35.58 21.78 14.20
N ALA A 350 -35.99 20.65 14.77
CA ALA A 350 -37.18 19.91 14.35
C ALA A 350 -38.46 20.77 14.44
N GLU A 351 -38.66 21.52 15.54
CA GLU A 351 -39.80 22.45 15.69
C GLU A 351 -39.83 23.52 14.58
N VAL A 352 -38.67 24.10 14.25
CA VAL A 352 -38.52 25.12 13.20
C VAL A 352 -38.84 24.55 11.81
N VAL A 353 -38.36 23.35 11.50
CA VAL A 353 -38.68 22.66 10.23
C VAL A 353 -40.16 22.28 10.18
N TYR A 354 -40.73 21.77 11.27
CA TYR A 354 -42.16 21.45 11.36
C TYR A 354 -43.05 22.69 11.19
N TYR A 355 -42.65 23.85 11.73
CA TYR A 355 -43.37 25.12 11.59
C TYR A 355 -43.51 25.56 10.11
N ALA A 356 -42.49 25.31 9.28
CA ALA A 356 -42.48 25.66 7.86
C ALA A 356 -42.75 24.47 6.90
N ARG A 357 -43.19 23.31 7.43
CA ARG A 357 -43.30 22.06 6.66
C ARG A 357 -44.12 22.14 5.37
N LYS A 358 -45.20 22.94 5.37
CA LYS A 358 -46.06 23.09 4.19
C LYS A 358 -45.34 23.85 3.09
N GLU A 359 -44.67 24.93 3.46
CA GLU A 359 -43.86 25.73 2.55
C GLU A 359 -42.66 24.94 2.02
N ILE A 360 -41.98 24.17 2.88
CA ILE A 360 -40.86 23.29 2.48
C ILE A 360 -41.32 22.23 1.48
N MET A 361 -42.37 21.48 1.79
CA MET A 361 -42.85 20.40 0.92
C MET A 361 -43.37 20.92 -0.43
N SER A 362 -44.04 22.08 -0.47
CA SER A 362 -44.45 22.71 -1.74
C SER A 362 -43.23 23.06 -2.59
N THR A 363 -42.28 23.83 -2.04
CA THR A 363 -41.10 24.28 -2.80
C THR A 363 -40.26 23.12 -3.32
N LEU A 364 -40.07 22.06 -2.51
CA LEU A 364 -39.33 20.87 -2.94
C LEU A 364 -40.08 20.07 -4.02
N ALA A 365 -41.42 19.95 -3.94
CA ALA A 365 -42.22 19.31 -4.98
C ALA A 365 -42.20 20.10 -6.30
N ASP A 366 -42.29 21.43 -6.23
CA ASP A 366 -42.23 22.33 -7.38
C ASP A 366 -40.86 22.26 -8.07
N GLU A 367 -39.75 22.36 -7.33
CA GLU A 367 -38.38 22.25 -7.88
C GLU A 367 -38.10 20.86 -8.50
N LEU A 368 -38.54 19.77 -7.86
CA LEU A 368 -38.43 18.43 -8.43
C LEU A 368 -39.19 18.30 -9.75
N SER A 369 -40.35 18.95 -9.87
CA SER A 369 -41.16 18.96 -11.08
C SER A 369 -40.51 19.80 -12.18
N GLU A 370 -40.15 21.06 -11.89
CA GLU A 370 -39.59 22.02 -12.85
C GLU A 370 -38.23 21.58 -13.39
N CYS A 371 -37.30 21.16 -12.52
CA CYS A 371 -35.97 20.70 -12.95
C CYS A 371 -36.05 19.41 -13.77
N SER A 372 -36.96 18.49 -13.42
CA SER A 372 -37.13 17.25 -14.16
C SER A 372 -37.68 17.49 -15.56
N ASP A 373 -38.52 18.51 -15.77
CA ASP A 373 -39.07 18.85 -17.08
C ASP A 373 -38.05 19.63 -17.92
N ALA A 374 -37.38 20.64 -17.34
CA ALA A 374 -36.36 21.45 -18.01
C ALA A 374 -35.20 20.60 -18.58
N LEU A 375 -34.75 19.58 -17.83
CA LEU A 375 -33.69 18.65 -18.28
C LEU A 375 -34.13 17.68 -19.39
N LYS A 376 -35.44 17.57 -19.69
CA LYS A 376 -35.96 16.76 -20.81
C LYS A 376 -36.22 17.62 -22.04
N ASP A 377 -36.85 18.77 -21.85
CA ASP A 377 -37.19 19.70 -22.92
C ASP A 377 -36.05 20.71 -23.16
N LYS A 378 -35.08 20.32 -24.00
CA LYS A 378 -33.91 21.12 -24.46
C LYS A 378 -34.24 22.41 -25.24
N LYS A 379 -35.42 23.01 -25.03
CA LYS A 379 -35.96 24.13 -25.82
C LYS A 379 -36.44 25.32 -25.01
N GLN A 380 -36.22 25.37 -23.70
CA GLN A 380 -36.55 26.56 -22.90
C GLN A 380 -35.34 27.16 -22.19
N ASN A 381 -35.19 28.48 -22.41
CA ASN A 381 -34.29 29.44 -21.77
C ASN A 381 -32.79 29.35 -22.10
N GLU A 382 -32.32 30.31 -22.93
CA GLU A 382 -30.89 30.58 -23.24
C GLU A 382 -30.04 31.05 -22.03
N LEU A 383 -30.54 30.89 -20.81
CA LEU A 383 -30.10 31.65 -19.63
C LEU A 383 -29.86 30.77 -18.38
N GLU A 384 -30.31 29.52 -18.36
CA GLU A 384 -29.91 28.49 -17.37
C GLU A 384 -29.24 27.33 -18.13
N THR A 385 -28.25 26.68 -17.53
CA THR A 385 -27.59 25.50 -18.12
C THR A 385 -28.14 24.21 -17.49
N ASP A 386 -27.99 23.09 -18.20
CA ASP A 386 -28.32 21.76 -17.69
C ASP A 386 -27.70 21.55 -16.29
N ASP A 387 -26.42 21.92 -16.09
CA ASP A 387 -25.70 21.83 -14.80
C ASP A 387 -26.38 22.58 -13.64
N SER A 388 -27.04 23.71 -13.91
CA SER A 388 -27.82 24.41 -12.87
C SER A 388 -29.00 23.57 -12.43
N HIS A 389 -29.80 23.05 -13.36
CA HIS A 389 -30.96 22.22 -13.05
C HIS A 389 -30.56 20.91 -12.37
N GLU A 390 -29.44 20.28 -12.78
CA GLU A 390 -28.92 19.07 -12.13
C GLU A 390 -28.53 19.32 -10.66
N ARG A 391 -27.88 20.47 -10.37
CA ARG A 391 -27.54 20.88 -9.00
C ARG A 391 -28.79 21.14 -8.15
N ARG A 392 -29.82 21.81 -8.68
CA ARG A 392 -31.08 22.05 -7.94
C ARG A 392 -31.80 20.75 -7.61
N LEU A 393 -31.88 19.84 -8.59
CA LEU A 393 -32.55 18.55 -8.44
C LEU A 393 -31.84 17.69 -7.39
N THR A 394 -30.50 17.69 -7.41
CA THR A 394 -29.64 17.12 -6.36
C THR A 394 -29.94 17.73 -4.99
N GLN A 395 -29.89 19.06 -4.86
CA GLN A 395 -30.17 19.77 -3.60
C GLN A 395 -31.57 19.46 -3.05
N SER A 396 -32.57 19.36 -3.93
CA SER A 396 -33.96 19.08 -3.53
C SER A 396 -34.14 17.66 -2.99
N LEU A 397 -33.53 16.66 -3.63
CA LEU A 397 -33.56 15.26 -3.18
C LEU A 397 -32.84 15.09 -1.83
N LEU A 398 -31.68 15.72 -1.67
CA LEU A 398 -30.93 15.71 -0.41
C LEU A 398 -31.64 16.51 0.70
N ALA A 399 -32.33 17.61 0.35
CA ALA A 399 -33.13 18.38 1.29
C ALA A 399 -34.39 17.63 1.75
N LEU A 400 -35.02 16.81 0.90
CA LEU A 400 -36.08 15.88 1.31
C LEU A 400 -35.55 14.81 2.28
N SER A 401 -34.40 14.21 1.99
CA SER A 401 -33.73 13.27 2.90
C SER A 401 -33.42 13.94 4.26
N LEU A 402 -32.86 15.15 4.26
CA LEU A 402 -32.58 15.92 5.46
C LEU A 402 -33.87 16.28 6.24
N PHE A 403 -34.94 16.65 5.54
CA PHE A 403 -36.24 16.97 6.12
C PHE A 403 -36.85 15.78 6.88
N LEU A 404 -36.78 14.57 6.32
CA LEU A 404 -37.26 13.35 6.97
C LEU A 404 -36.54 13.07 8.31
N ASN A 405 -35.22 13.30 8.34
CA ASN A 405 -34.38 13.04 9.53
C ASN A 405 -34.63 13.99 10.72
N TYR A 406 -35.47 15.02 10.58
CA TYR A 406 -35.86 15.88 11.72
C TYR A 406 -37.01 15.32 12.56
N PHE A 407 -37.66 14.24 12.15
CA PHE A 407 -38.94 13.80 12.73
C PHE A 407 -38.95 12.34 13.16
N ASP A 408 -39.75 12.06 14.19
CA ASP A 408 -40.11 10.71 14.60
C ASP A 408 -41.24 10.16 13.73
N SER A 409 -41.44 8.84 13.77
CA SER A 409 -42.47 8.14 12.97
C SER A 409 -43.88 8.72 13.16
N ASN A 410 -44.23 9.16 14.37
CA ASN A 410 -45.52 9.78 14.66
C ASN A 410 -45.73 11.06 13.84
N LYS A 411 -44.77 11.99 13.87
CA LYS A 411 -44.86 13.24 13.09
C LYS A 411 -44.75 13.01 11.59
N LEU A 412 -43.97 12.02 11.15
CA LEU A 412 -43.89 11.64 9.74
C LEU A 412 -45.24 11.11 9.21
N SER A 413 -46.02 10.40 10.04
CA SER A 413 -47.34 9.90 9.66
C SER A 413 -48.31 11.00 9.21
N GLU A 414 -48.26 12.17 9.86
CA GLU A 414 -49.05 13.36 9.49
C GLU A 414 -48.70 13.95 8.11
N LEU A 415 -47.54 13.57 7.55
CA LEU A 415 -47.01 14.11 6.29
C LEU A 415 -47.18 13.15 5.12
N HIS A 416 -47.82 11.99 5.32
CA HIS A 416 -48.04 10.98 4.28
C HIS A 416 -48.64 11.58 3.00
N ASP A 417 -49.70 12.39 3.13
CA ASP A 417 -50.38 13.00 1.97
C ASP A 417 -49.48 13.98 1.20
N ASN A 418 -48.56 14.69 1.88
CA ASN A 418 -47.59 15.56 1.22
C ASN A 418 -46.57 14.77 0.40
N PHE A 419 -46.12 13.61 0.89
CA PHE A 419 -45.23 12.73 0.15
C PHE A 419 -45.96 11.97 -0.98
N ARG A 420 -47.23 11.58 -0.80
CA ARG A 420 -48.06 10.99 -1.88
C ARG A 420 -48.09 11.89 -3.12
N GLN A 421 -48.28 13.20 -2.96
CA GLN A 421 -48.27 14.15 -4.08
C GLN A 421 -46.97 14.08 -4.92
N ILE A 422 -45.82 13.87 -4.28
CA ILE A 422 -44.52 13.71 -4.97
C ILE A 422 -44.41 12.33 -5.62
N LEU A 423 -44.77 11.26 -4.90
CA LEU A 423 -44.61 9.87 -5.34
C LEU A 423 -45.61 9.43 -6.42
N ASP A 424 -46.84 9.97 -6.41
CA ASP A 424 -47.88 9.67 -7.40
C ASP A 424 -47.71 10.44 -8.72
N SER A 425 -46.95 11.55 -8.71
CA SER A 425 -46.62 12.32 -9.92
C SER A 425 -45.95 11.50 -11.03
N GLY A 426 -45.36 10.34 -10.69
CA GLY A 426 -44.58 9.51 -11.61
C GLY A 426 -43.24 10.14 -12.05
N LYS A 427 -42.97 11.41 -11.72
CA LYS A 427 -41.73 12.10 -12.07
C LYS A 427 -40.56 11.65 -11.19
N PHE A 428 -40.81 11.50 -9.89
CA PHE A 428 -39.83 11.04 -8.90
C PHE A 428 -39.15 9.71 -9.33
N TRP A 429 -39.95 8.70 -9.69
CA TRP A 429 -39.44 7.38 -10.11
C TRP A 429 -38.63 7.39 -11.41
N LYS A 430 -38.75 8.44 -12.24
CA LYS A 430 -37.96 8.57 -13.47
C LYS A 430 -36.55 9.11 -13.22
N LEU A 431 -36.26 9.62 -12.02
CA LEU A 431 -34.96 10.18 -11.64
C LEU A 431 -33.84 9.13 -11.64
N GLU A 432 -34.17 7.85 -11.38
CA GLU A 432 -33.24 6.72 -11.53
C GLU A 432 -32.62 6.63 -12.93
N LYS A 433 -33.29 7.09 -14.00
CA LYS A 433 -32.80 6.97 -15.39
C LYS A 433 -32.13 8.23 -15.94
N PHE A 434 -31.84 9.21 -15.09
CA PHE A 434 -31.14 10.43 -15.51
C PHE A 434 -29.68 10.13 -15.82
N LYS A 435 -29.14 10.80 -16.85
CA LYS A 435 -27.73 10.64 -17.28
C LYS A 435 -26.73 11.05 -16.17
N SER A 436 -27.14 11.99 -15.32
CA SER A 436 -26.32 12.52 -14.23
C SER A 436 -26.21 11.54 -13.06
N LYS A 437 -24.98 11.08 -12.82
CA LYS A 437 -24.65 10.21 -11.69
C LYS A 437 -24.92 10.86 -10.33
N GLN A 438 -24.80 12.18 -10.25
CA GLN A 438 -25.09 12.95 -9.04
C GLN A 438 -26.59 12.98 -8.70
N ILE A 439 -27.47 13.10 -9.71
CA ILE A 439 -28.92 12.98 -9.52
C ILE A 439 -29.29 11.55 -9.10
N GLN A 440 -28.77 10.52 -9.79
CA GLN A 440 -29.02 9.12 -9.45
C GLN A 440 -28.59 8.80 -8.00
N SER A 441 -27.38 9.22 -7.59
CA SER A 441 -26.88 9.04 -6.22
C SER A 441 -27.76 9.75 -5.17
N SER A 442 -28.25 10.96 -5.47
CA SER A 442 -29.14 11.71 -4.58
C SER A 442 -30.54 11.11 -4.51
N PHE A 443 -31.02 10.50 -5.60
CA PHE A 443 -32.28 9.78 -5.65
C PHE A 443 -32.27 8.55 -4.75
N TYR A 444 -31.25 7.68 -4.84
CA TYR A 444 -31.13 6.52 -3.95
C TYR A 444 -31.01 6.93 -2.47
N ARG A 445 -30.22 7.95 -2.13
CA ARG A 445 -30.17 8.50 -0.75
C ARG A 445 -31.54 8.97 -0.23
N CYS A 446 -32.35 9.59 -1.09
CA CYS A 446 -33.71 9.99 -0.76
C CYS A 446 -34.65 8.77 -0.61
N LEU A 447 -34.53 7.78 -1.50
CA LEU A 447 -35.30 6.54 -1.49
C LEU A 447 -35.02 5.69 -0.24
N PHE A 448 -33.74 5.49 0.12
CA PHE A 448 -33.31 4.92 1.40
C PHE A 448 -34.00 5.59 2.59
N SER A 449 -33.95 6.92 2.63
CA SER A 449 -34.54 7.70 3.73
C SER A 449 -36.05 7.50 3.83
N LEU A 450 -36.74 7.40 2.69
CA LEU A 450 -38.19 7.13 2.63
C LEU A 450 -38.53 5.70 3.08
N ILE A 451 -37.78 4.69 2.63
CA ILE A 451 -37.97 3.29 3.03
C ILE A 451 -37.81 3.14 4.55
N ARG A 452 -36.68 3.64 5.09
CA ARG A 452 -36.31 3.50 6.49
C ARG A 452 -37.20 4.28 7.46
N LEU A 453 -37.57 5.52 7.11
CA LEU A 453 -38.26 6.44 8.01
C LEU A 453 -39.78 6.48 7.80
N MET A 454 -40.28 6.05 6.63
CA MET A 454 -41.71 6.03 6.30
C MET A 454 -42.17 4.69 5.70
N PRO A 455 -41.87 3.54 6.34
CA PRO A 455 -42.16 2.22 5.78
C PRO A 455 -43.65 2.00 5.48
N ASP A 456 -44.55 2.52 6.32
CA ASP A 456 -46.00 2.37 6.13
C ASP A 456 -46.53 3.12 4.90
N LEU A 457 -45.94 4.26 4.53
CA LEU A 457 -46.24 4.93 3.25
C LEU A 457 -45.65 4.16 2.08
N MET A 458 -44.44 3.61 2.25
CA MET A 458 -43.71 2.95 1.18
C MET A 458 -44.32 1.59 0.79
N LYS A 459 -45.05 0.91 1.68
CA LYS A 459 -45.81 -0.32 1.36
C LYS A 459 -46.69 -0.18 0.12
N ASP A 460 -47.33 0.97 -0.08
CA ASP A 460 -48.18 1.25 -1.25
C ASP A 460 -47.42 1.27 -2.59
N TYR A 461 -46.08 1.36 -2.56
CA TYR A 461 -45.22 1.56 -3.72
C TYR A 461 -44.23 0.41 -3.98
N LEU A 462 -44.34 -0.72 -3.25
CA LEU A 462 -43.44 -1.88 -3.39
C LEU A 462 -43.23 -2.31 -4.87
N THR A 463 -44.33 -2.38 -5.63
CA THR A 463 -44.32 -2.71 -7.07
C THR A 463 -43.58 -1.70 -7.96
N LYS A 464 -43.33 -0.46 -7.49
CA LYS A 464 -42.54 0.56 -8.20
C LYS A 464 -41.05 0.46 -7.86
N PHE A 465 -40.68 0.43 -6.57
CA PHE A 465 -39.28 0.57 -6.16
C PHE A 465 -38.52 -0.76 -6.01
N ILE A 466 -39.19 -1.87 -5.67
CA ILE A 466 -38.51 -3.17 -5.57
C ILE A 466 -37.92 -3.59 -6.93
N PRO A 467 -38.66 -3.58 -8.07
CA PRO A 467 -38.07 -3.86 -9.38
C PRO A 467 -36.97 -2.87 -9.79
N LEU A 468 -37.07 -1.61 -9.35
CA LEU A 468 -36.09 -0.56 -9.65
C LEU A 468 -34.75 -0.85 -8.96
N ILE A 469 -34.74 -1.09 -7.64
CA ILE A 469 -33.51 -1.35 -6.87
C ILE A 469 -32.93 -2.72 -7.21
N PHE A 470 -33.75 -3.78 -7.14
CA PHE A 470 -33.26 -5.16 -7.30
C PHE A 470 -32.73 -5.40 -8.71
N SER A 471 -33.28 -4.73 -9.73
CA SER A 471 -32.73 -4.78 -11.08
C SER A 471 -31.60 -3.75 -11.34
N ALA A 472 -31.25 -2.90 -10.39
CA ALA A 472 -30.06 -2.03 -10.48
C ALA A 472 -28.81 -2.67 -9.84
N ILE A 473 -28.91 -3.86 -9.23
CA ILE A 473 -27.84 -4.51 -8.45
C ILE A 473 -26.50 -4.66 -9.19
N ASN A 474 -26.51 -4.67 -10.53
CA ASN A 474 -25.32 -4.74 -11.36
C ASN A 474 -24.72 -3.37 -11.76
N GLU A 475 -25.08 -2.28 -11.07
CA GLU A 475 -24.51 -0.96 -11.32
C GLU A 475 -22.99 -0.96 -11.15
N SER A 476 -22.33 -0.35 -12.13
CA SER A 476 -20.87 -0.25 -12.28
C SER A 476 -20.31 1.04 -11.70
N ASP A 477 -21.13 2.09 -11.55
CA ASP A 477 -20.67 3.39 -11.05
C ASP A 477 -20.37 3.35 -9.53
N PRO A 478 -19.16 3.74 -9.09
CA PRO A 478 -18.75 3.64 -7.68
C PRO A 478 -19.47 4.61 -6.74
N THR A 479 -20.17 5.62 -7.26
CA THR A 479 -20.95 6.58 -6.45
C THR A 479 -22.41 6.15 -6.25
N ILE A 480 -22.85 5.13 -6.99
CA ILE A 480 -24.24 4.62 -7.01
C ILE A 480 -24.29 3.17 -6.53
N CYS A 481 -23.38 2.31 -6.96
CA CYS A 481 -23.36 0.88 -6.60
C CYS A 481 -23.50 0.65 -5.08
N PRO A 482 -22.75 1.32 -4.18
CA PRO A 482 -22.92 1.13 -2.74
C PRO A 482 -24.31 1.53 -2.23
N LEU A 483 -24.95 2.54 -2.84
CA LEU A 483 -26.28 2.99 -2.46
C LEU A 483 -27.34 1.97 -2.89
N VAL A 484 -27.30 1.49 -4.13
CA VAL A 484 -28.21 0.44 -4.61
C VAL A 484 -28.19 -0.80 -3.72
N TRP A 485 -26.99 -1.22 -3.29
CA TRP A 485 -26.83 -2.35 -2.38
C TRP A 485 -27.26 -2.06 -0.94
N THR A 486 -27.14 -0.80 -0.48
CA THR A 486 -27.67 -0.37 0.82
C THR A 486 -29.20 -0.35 0.80
N ASP A 487 -29.81 0.26 -0.22
CA ASP A 487 -31.26 0.29 -0.42
C ASP A 487 -31.84 -1.13 -0.58
N LEU A 488 -31.13 -2.05 -1.25
CA LEU A 488 -31.51 -3.46 -1.38
C LEU A 488 -31.63 -4.15 -0.02
N LEU A 489 -30.63 -3.99 0.86
CA LEU A 489 -30.66 -4.58 2.20
C LEU A 489 -31.75 -3.95 3.07
N GLU A 490 -31.89 -2.62 3.04
CA GLU A 490 -32.94 -1.91 3.78
C GLU A 490 -34.35 -2.40 3.36
N CYS A 491 -34.57 -2.70 2.07
CA CYS A 491 -35.80 -3.35 1.61
C CYS A 491 -36.01 -4.72 2.26
N LEU A 492 -34.97 -5.58 2.25
CA LEU A 492 -35.00 -6.95 2.77
C LEU A 492 -35.04 -7.02 4.31
N GLU A 493 -34.73 -5.92 5.00
CA GLU A 493 -34.90 -5.75 6.45
C GLU A 493 -36.28 -5.16 6.81
N THR A 494 -36.84 -4.31 5.94
CA THR A 494 -38.10 -3.59 6.21
C THR A 494 -39.37 -4.31 5.74
N PHE A 495 -39.31 -5.11 4.67
CA PHE A 495 -40.49 -5.77 4.08
C PHE A 495 -40.25 -7.26 3.78
N ASP A 496 -41.09 -8.12 4.36
CA ASP A 496 -41.00 -9.58 4.20
C ASP A 496 -41.36 -10.08 2.79
N ASP A 497 -42.20 -9.33 2.06
CA ASP A 497 -42.81 -9.76 0.79
C ASP A 497 -42.09 -9.25 -0.47
N CYS A 498 -40.91 -8.62 -0.33
CA CYS A 498 -40.10 -8.06 -1.43
C CYS A 498 -40.04 -8.97 -2.67
N TRP A 499 -39.74 -10.26 -2.47
CA TRP A 499 -39.54 -11.22 -3.55
C TRP A 499 -40.80 -11.53 -4.38
N SER A 500 -41.99 -11.20 -3.87
CA SER A 500 -43.26 -11.33 -4.61
C SER A 500 -43.47 -10.20 -5.64
N HIS A 501 -42.83 -9.03 -5.44
CA HIS A 501 -42.99 -7.85 -6.27
C HIS A 501 -42.03 -7.82 -7.48
N ILE A 502 -41.16 -8.81 -7.64
CA ILE A 502 -40.17 -8.90 -8.73
C ILE A 502 -40.11 -10.30 -9.35
N ASN A 503 -40.06 -10.37 -10.68
CA ASN A 503 -39.63 -11.59 -11.38
C ASN A 503 -38.11 -11.76 -11.22
N TYR A 504 -37.69 -12.34 -10.10
CA TYR A 504 -36.27 -12.50 -9.75
C TYR A 504 -35.49 -13.31 -10.81
N GLN A 505 -36.13 -14.29 -11.46
CA GLN A 505 -35.53 -15.12 -12.52
C GLN A 505 -35.01 -14.30 -13.70
N LYS A 506 -35.75 -13.26 -14.12
CA LYS A 506 -35.41 -12.41 -15.29
C LYS A 506 -34.77 -11.10 -14.91
N ALA A 507 -35.15 -10.51 -13.77
CA ALA A 507 -34.77 -9.14 -13.40
C ALA A 507 -33.67 -9.06 -12.34
N PHE A 508 -33.43 -10.11 -11.55
CA PHE A 508 -32.46 -10.10 -10.44
C PHE A 508 -31.30 -11.07 -10.66
N LEU A 509 -31.55 -12.38 -10.75
CA LEU A 509 -30.50 -13.41 -10.81
C LEU A 509 -29.49 -13.19 -11.95
N PRO A 510 -29.88 -12.90 -13.20
CA PRO A 510 -28.92 -12.68 -14.28
C PRO A 510 -28.01 -11.47 -14.04
N LYS A 511 -28.52 -10.46 -13.33
CA LYS A 511 -27.79 -9.24 -12.98
C LYS A 511 -26.82 -9.47 -11.82
N LEU A 512 -27.24 -10.22 -10.80
CA LEU A 512 -26.36 -10.68 -9.72
C LEU A 512 -25.19 -11.52 -10.28
N TRP A 513 -25.48 -12.49 -11.16
CA TRP A 513 -24.44 -13.30 -11.81
C TRP A 513 -23.47 -12.44 -12.63
N ALA A 514 -24.00 -11.54 -13.48
CA ALA A 514 -23.16 -10.64 -14.26
C ALA A 514 -22.29 -9.72 -13.37
N PHE A 515 -22.83 -9.21 -12.27
CA PHE A 515 -22.09 -8.36 -11.34
C PHE A 515 -20.93 -9.10 -10.68
N LEU A 516 -21.18 -10.31 -10.16
CA LEU A 516 -20.16 -11.12 -9.50
C LEU A 516 -19.06 -11.55 -10.49
N ARG A 517 -19.42 -12.05 -11.68
CA ARG A 517 -18.47 -12.50 -12.73
C ARG A 517 -17.52 -11.41 -13.22
N HIS A 518 -17.92 -10.14 -13.15
CA HIS A 518 -17.08 -9.01 -13.51
C HIS A 518 -16.33 -8.40 -12.30
N GLY A 519 -16.15 -9.16 -11.21
CA GLY A 519 -15.42 -8.71 -10.02
C GLY A 519 -16.10 -7.51 -9.35
N CYS A 520 -17.44 -7.51 -9.29
CA CYS A 520 -18.27 -6.40 -8.82
C CYS A 520 -18.06 -5.09 -9.61
N TYR A 521 -17.57 -5.16 -10.86
CA TYR A 521 -17.09 -4.03 -11.66
C TYR A 521 -16.08 -3.12 -10.92
N GLY A 522 -15.32 -3.68 -9.97
CA GLY A 522 -14.39 -2.94 -9.11
C GLY A 522 -15.00 -2.38 -7.81
N ASN A 523 -16.31 -2.46 -7.61
CA ASN A 523 -17.04 -1.91 -6.46
C ASN A 523 -17.04 -2.80 -5.21
N VAL A 524 -16.08 -3.72 -5.08
CA VAL A 524 -16.05 -4.74 -4.00
C VAL A 524 -16.20 -4.12 -2.61
N PHE A 525 -15.52 -3.00 -2.32
CA PHE A 525 -15.60 -2.35 -1.02
C PHE A 525 -16.98 -1.77 -0.66
N GLY A 526 -17.83 -1.49 -1.65
CA GLY A 526 -19.21 -1.04 -1.42
C GLY A 526 -20.22 -2.18 -1.22
N VAL A 527 -19.80 -3.44 -1.40
CA VAL A 527 -20.72 -4.59 -1.52
C VAL A 527 -20.29 -5.81 -0.68
N LYS A 528 -19.00 -5.98 -0.38
CA LYS A 528 -18.45 -7.17 0.32
C LYS A 528 -19.20 -7.52 1.61
N ASP A 529 -19.60 -6.51 2.38
CA ASP A 529 -20.26 -6.68 3.69
C ASP A 529 -21.77 -6.95 3.52
N ALA A 530 -22.33 -6.70 2.33
CA ALA A 530 -23.72 -6.94 1.98
C ALA A 530 -23.99 -8.33 1.37
N LEU A 531 -22.97 -9.02 0.84
CA LEU A 531 -23.12 -10.31 0.16
C LEU A 531 -23.66 -11.40 1.10
N LEU A 532 -23.12 -11.52 2.31
CA LEU A 532 -23.58 -12.48 3.30
C LEU A 532 -25.03 -12.19 3.73
N SER A 533 -25.34 -10.92 4.04
CA SER A 533 -26.69 -10.48 4.40
C SER A 533 -27.69 -10.78 3.30
N LEU A 534 -27.32 -10.55 2.03
CA LEU A 534 -28.16 -10.88 0.87
C LEU A 534 -28.47 -12.38 0.82
N ILE A 535 -27.46 -13.26 0.90
CA ILE A 535 -27.68 -14.73 0.89
C ILE A 535 -28.63 -15.15 2.01
N SER A 536 -28.47 -14.58 3.21
CA SER A 536 -29.34 -14.89 4.36
C SER A 536 -30.81 -14.48 4.20
N LYS A 537 -31.10 -13.64 3.19
CA LYS A 537 -32.42 -13.09 2.87
C LYS A 537 -33.00 -13.61 1.54
N ILE A 538 -32.28 -14.48 0.82
CA ILE A 538 -32.84 -15.19 -0.35
C ILE A 538 -33.87 -16.22 0.14
N PRO A 539 -35.06 -16.35 -0.49
CA PRO A 539 -36.04 -17.35 -0.08
C PRO A 539 -35.52 -18.77 -0.28
N SER A 540 -35.83 -19.67 0.66
CA SER A 540 -35.45 -21.10 0.54
C SER A 540 -35.98 -21.72 -0.75
N THR A 541 -37.15 -21.29 -1.23
CA THR A 541 -37.73 -21.72 -2.52
C THR A 541 -36.87 -21.37 -3.74
N VAL A 542 -35.95 -20.40 -3.65
CA VAL A 542 -34.99 -20.07 -4.72
C VAL A 542 -33.70 -20.88 -4.57
N ILE A 543 -33.31 -21.21 -3.34
CA ILE A 543 -32.09 -21.97 -3.02
C ILE A 543 -32.28 -23.46 -3.29
N GLU A 544 -33.44 -24.02 -2.91
CA GLU A 544 -33.79 -25.43 -3.07
C GLU A 544 -34.22 -25.81 -4.51
N ASP A 545 -34.58 -24.82 -5.34
CA ASP A 545 -35.00 -25.05 -6.72
C ASP A 545 -33.81 -25.40 -7.63
N LYS A 546 -33.74 -26.69 -7.98
CA LYS A 546 -32.74 -27.29 -8.85
C LYS A 546 -32.65 -26.65 -10.24
N THR A 547 -33.69 -25.93 -10.70
CA THR A 547 -33.66 -25.24 -12.01
C THR A 547 -32.76 -24.01 -12.02
N TYR A 548 -32.61 -23.31 -10.88
CA TYR A 548 -31.70 -22.16 -10.78
C TYR A 548 -30.29 -22.56 -10.35
N ASN A 549 -30.15 -23.70 -9.67
CA ASN A 549 -28.89 -24.15 -9.07
C ASN A 549 -28.15 -22.99 -8.37
N PHE A 550 -28.87 -22.28 -7.49
CA PHE A 550 -28.49 -20.95 -7.02
C PHE A 550 -27.11 -20.92 -6.37
N ILE A 551 -26.84 -21.90 -5.48
CA ILE A 551 -25.57 -22.02 -4.75
C ILE A 551 -24.40 -22.13 -5.73
N GLU A 552 -24.48 -23.03 -6.72
CA GLU A 552 -23.45 -23.21 -7.73
C GLU A 552 -23.24 -21.91 -8.53
N ASN A 553 -24.31 -21.38 -9.13
CA ASN A 553 -24.22 -20.17 -9.94
C ASN A 553 -23.69 -18.95 -9.17
N PHE A 554 -23.99 -18.85 -7.88
CA PHE A 554 -23.45 -17.80 -7.00
C PHE A 554 -21.94 -17.95 -6.81
N PHE A 555 -21.46 -19.11 -6.37
CA PHE A 555 -20.05 -19.31 -6.07
C PHE A 555 -19.19 -19.34 -7.34
N THR A 556 -19.60 -20.02 -8.42
CA THR A 556 -18.89 -19.96 -9.71
C THR A 556 -18.81 -18.52 -10.24
N SER A 557 -19.86 -17.71 -10.07
CA SER A 557 -19.82 -16.30 -10.49
C SER A 557 -18.85 -15.47 -9.64
N MET A 558 -18.73 -15.73 -8.34
CA MET A 558 -17.71 -15.09 -7.50
C MET A 558 -16.30 -15.55 -7.86
N GLU A 559 -16.11 -16.84 -8.12
CA GLU A 559 -14.83 -17.45 -8.52
C GLU A 559 -14.32 -16.84 -9.84
N GLU A 560 -15.16 -16.80 -10.88
CA GLU A 560 -14.86 -16.10 -12.14
C GLU A 560 -14.46 -14.63 -11.90
N GLY A 561 -15.21 -13.91 -11.05
CA GLY A 561 -14.93 -12.52 -10.70
C GLY A 561 -13.62 -12.29 -9.95
N MET A 562 -13.29 -13.15 -8.98
CA MET A 562 -12.03 -13.09 -8.24
C MET A 562 -10.82 -13.33 -9.16
N LEU A 563 -10.92 -14.28 -10.08
CA LEU A 563 -9.85 -14.64 -11.03
C LEU A 563 -9.72 -13.65 -12.19
N LEU A 564 -10.79 -12.90 -12.51
CA LEU A 564 -10.75 -11.80 -13.47
C LEU A 564 -9.98 -10.58 -12.94
N ILE A 565 -10.05 -10.31 -11.63
CA ILE A 565 -9.31 -9.21 -10.99
C ILE A 565 -7.81 -9.51 -11.05
N LYS A 566 -7.05 -8.72 -11.81
CA LYS A 566 -5.60 -8.90 -12.00
C LYS A 566 -4.80 -7.63 -11.72
N GLY A 567 -3.52 -7.81 -11.37
CA GLY A 567 -2.57 -6.73 -11.11
C GLY A 567 -2.55 -6.23 -9.66
N ARG A 568 -1.36 -5.81 -9.19
CA ARG A 568 -1.09 -5.49 -7.78
C ARG A 568 -2.00 -4.40 -7.19
N HIS A 569 -2.39 -3.41 -8.00
CA HIS A 569 -3.27 -2.32 -7.56
C HIS A 569 -4.69 -2.76 -7.23
N GLN A 570 -5.18 -3.87 -7.81
CA GLN A 570 -6.52 -4.40 -7.56
C GLN A 570 -6.52 -5.61 -6.61
N ALA A 571 -5.36 -6.06 -6.11
CA ALA A 571 -5.27 -7.18 -5.17
C ALA A 571 -6.14 -6.99 -3.92
N ASN A 572 -6.31 -5.75 -3.45
CA ASN A 572 -7.21 -5.43 -2.34
C ASN A 572 -8.69 -5.75 -2.63
N ASN A 573 -9.14 -5.60 -3.88
CA ASN A 573 -10.49 -6.00 -4.29
C ASN A 573 -10.63 -7.53 -4.30
N ALA A 574 -9.66 -8.25 -4.88
CA ALA A 574 -9.65 -9.72 -4.86
C ALA A 574 -9.63 -10.27 -3.42
N ASN A 575 -8.81 -9.69 -2.54
CA ASN A 575 -8.72 -10.08 -1.13
C ASN A 575 -10.02 -9.81 -0.35
N ALA A 576 -10.68 -8.67 -0.59
CA ALA A 576 -11.95 -8.33 0.04
C ALA A 576 -13.10 -9.23 -0.46
N LEU A 577 -13.11 -9.55 -1.76
CA LEU A 577 -14.10 -10.45 -2.36
C LEU A 577 -13.90 -11.90 -1.88
N LEU A 578 -12.65 -12.34 -1.74
CA LEU A 578 -12.29 -13.64 -1.16
C LEU A 578 -12.74 -13.77 0.29
N LYS A 579 -12.60 -12.72 1.12
CA LYS A 579 -13.11 -12.77 2.50
C LYS A 579 -14.64 -12.98 2.49
N ALA A 580 -15.36 -12.18 1.71
CA ALA A 580 -16.81 -12.32 1.59
C ALA A 580 -17.21 -13.70 1.04
N TYR A 581 -16.43 -14.26 0.11
CA TYR A 581 -16.60 -15.64 -0.38
C TYR A 581 -16.49 -16.66 0.76
N MET A 582 -15.45 -16.60 1.60
CA MET A 582 -15.31 -17.52 2.76
C MET A 582 -16.48 -17.38 3.74
N ASP A 583 -16.85 -16.14 4.07
CA ASP A 583 -17.98 -15.84 4.98
C ASP A 583 -19.29 -16.45 4.43
N CYS A 584 -19.51 -16.37 3.11
CA CYS A 584 -20.67 -16.97 2.42
C CYS A 584 -20.60 -18.51 2.35
N VAL A 585 -19.42 -19.09 2.09
CA VAL A 585 -19.20 -20.56 2.10
C VAL A 585 -19.53 -21.12 3.49
N MET A 586 -19.06 -20.47 4.56
CA MET A 586 -19.33 -20.87 5.95
C MET A 586 -20.82 -20.79 6.30
N TYR A 587 -21.51 -19.72 5.89
CA TYR A 587 -22.97 -19.61 6.08
C TYR A 587 -23.73 -20.73 5.37
N ILE A 588 -23.42 -21.01 4.10
CA ILE A 588 -24.08 -22.08 3.34
C ILE A 588 -23.80 -23.47 3.94
N LEU A 589 -22.57 -23.71 4.41
CA LEU A 589 -22.16 -24.95 5.09
C LEU A 589 -22.90 -25.22 6.40
N ASP A 590 -23.23 -24.18 7.15
CA ASP A 590 -23.93 -24.31 8.42
C ASP A 590 -25.44 -24.49 8.21
N GLN A 591 -26.04 -23.72 7.30
CA GLN A 591 -27.48 -23.61 7.16
C GLN A 591 -28.12 -24.69 6.26
N TYR A 592 -27.47 -25.05 5.14
CA TYR A 592 -28.08 -25.92 4.12
C TYR A 592 -27.58 -27.37 4.14
N TYR A 593 -26.35 -27.60 4.60
CA TYR A 593 -25.77 -28.94 4.67
C TYR A 593 -25.76 -29.43 6.12
N LYS A 594 -26.35 -30.61 6.36
CA LYS A 594 -26.39 -31.24 7.70
C LYS A 594 -25.48 -32.46 7.81
N GLU A 595 -25.40 -33.25 6.75
CA GLU A 595 -24.60 -34.47 6.70
C GLU A 595 -23.12 -34.16 6.41
N LEU A 596 -22.21 -34.89 7.07
CA LEU A 596 -20.76 -34.68 6.96
C LEU A 596 -20.24 -34.91 5.54
N GLU A 597 -20.77 -35.90 4.84
CA GLU A 597 -20.38 -36.22 3.46
C GLU A 597 -20.75 -35.08 2.50
N GLN A 598 -21.97 -34.52 2.64
CA GLN A 598 -22.40 -33.36 1.85
C GLN A 598 -21.55 -32.11 2.14
N LYS A 599 -21.23 -31.85 3.41
CA LYS A 599 -20.31 -30.75 3.79
C LYS A 599 -18.92 -30.95 3.16
N LEU A 600 -18.39 -32.17 3.18
CA LEU A 600 -17.07 -32.48 2.62
C LEU A 600 -17.03 -32.29 1.11
N ILE A 601 -18.05 -32.78 0.39
CA ILE A 601 -18.21 -32.58 -1.06
C ILE A 601 -18.23 -31.08 -1.37
N PHE A 602 -19.10 -30.31 -0.70
CA PHE A 602 -19.22 -28.87 -0.95
C PHE A 602 -17.93 -28.09 -0.67
N ILE A 603 -17.22 -28.37 0.44
CA ILE A 603 -15.92 -27.75 0.73
C ILE A 603 -14.90 -28.11 -0.34
N ASN A 604 -14.83 -29.38 -0.74
CA ASN A 604 -13.89 -29.82 -1.78
C ASN A 604 -14.17 -29.12 -3.12
N ASP A 605 -15.43 -29.05 -3.54
CA ASP A 605 -15.85 -28.42 -4.80
C ASP A 605 -15.56 -26.91 -4.84
N ARG A 606 -15.64 -26.21 -3.69
CA ARG A 606 -15.29 -24.78 -3.59
C ARG A 606 -13.78 -24.54 -3.45
N MET A 607 -13.12 -25.29 -2.56
CA MET A 607 -11.77 -24.95 -2.09
C MET A 607 -10.66 -25.61 -2.91
N LEU A 608 -10.84 -26.83 -3.42
CA LEU A 608 -9.79 -27.50 -4.21
C LEU A 608 -9.48 -26.78 -5.55
N PRO A 609 -10.45 -26.20 -6.29
CA PRO A 609 -10.15 -25.38 -7.45
C PRO A 609 -9.34 -24.13 -7.09
N LEU A 610 -9.69 -23.42 -6.01
CA LEU A 610 -8.96 -22.23 -5.57
C LEU A 610 -7.55 -22.57 -5.07
N ILE A 611 -7.35 -23.68 -4.36
CA ILE A 611 -6.02 -24.20 -3.99
C ILE A 611 -5.21 -24.55 -5.25
N ARG A 612 -5.82 -25.20 -6.25
CA ARG A 612 -5.14 -25.49 -7.52
C ARG A 612 -4.66 -24.21 -8.20
N VAL A 613 -5.52 -23.20 -8.32
CA VAL A 613 -5.16 -21.91 -8.94
C VAL A 613 -4.08 -21.20 -8.11
N TYR A 614 -4.19 -21.19 -6.78
CA TYR A 614 -3.17 -20.64 -5.89
C TYR A 614 -1.78 -21.28 -6.12
N LEU A 615 -1.72 -22.60 -6.24
CA LEU A 615 -0.47 -23.35 -6.47
C LEU A 615 0.09 -23.22 -7.90
N THR A 616 -0.75 -22.99 -8.92
CA THR A 616 -0.33 -23.10 -10.34
C THR A 616 -0.34 -21.79 -11.13
N ASP A 617 -1.15 -20.80 -10.75
CA ASP A 617 -1.23 -19.51 -11.47
C ASP A 617 -0.31 -18.46 -10.83
N LYS A 618 0.72 -18.05 -11.57
CA LYS A 618 1.70 -17.03 -11.18
C LYS A 618 1.13 -15.61 -11.13
N GLU A 619 0.02 -15.36 -11.83
CA GLU A 619 -0.70 -14.07 -11.84
C GLU A 619 -1.90 -14.05 -10.88
N CYS A 620 -2.07 -15.10 -10.06
CA CYS A 620 -3.13 -15.23 -9.08
C CYS A 620 -3.19 -14.02 -8.11
N SER A 621 -4.32 -13.31 -8.12
CA SER A 621 -4.53 -12.04 -7.40
C SER A 621 -4.75 -12.22 -5.90
N ILE A 622 -5.27 -13.38 -5.49
CA ILE A 622 -5.54 -13.75 -4.08
C ILE A 622 -4.30 -14.28 -3.33
N ARG A 623 -3.18 -14.54 -4.03
CA ARG A 623 -1.95 -15.19 -3.53
C ARG A 623 -1.52 -14.76 -2.13
N ASN A 624 -1.41 -13.47 -1.87
CA ASN A 624 -0.81 -12.96 -0.63
C ASN A 624 -1.69 -13.15 0.62
N VAL A 625 -2.97 -13.46 0.44
CA VAL A 625 -3.97 -13.48 1.53
C VAL A 625 -4.72 -14.82 1.59
N TYR A 626 -4.73 -15.60 0.49
CA TYR A 626 -5.46 -16.86 0.41
C TYR A 626 -5.12 -17.86 1.53
N PRO A 627 -3.84 -18.17 1.88
CA PRO A 627 -3.55 -19.10 2.97
C PRO A 627 -4.17 -18.70 4.32
N ARG A 628 -4.25 -17.40 4.60
CA ARG A 628 -4.84 -16.88 5.85
C ARG A 628 -6.37 -16.96 5.87
N GLN A 629 -7.03 -16.73 4.74
CA GLN A 629 -8.49 -16.87 4.62
C GLN A 629 -8.90 -18.34 4.60
N TYR A 630 -8.09 -19.19 3.96
CA TYR A 630 -8.24 -20.63 4.01
C TYR A 630 -8.11 -21.18 5.43
N LEU A 631 -7.09 -20.76 6.19
CA LEU A 631 -6.95 -21.12 7.61
C LEU A 631 -8.15 -20.63 8.45
N TYR A 632 -8.70 -19.45 8.18
CA TYR A 632 -9.90 -18.95 8.87
C TYR A 632 -11.12 -19.86 8.61
N LEU A 633 -11.34 -20.28 7.36
CA LEU A 633 -12.36 -21.26 7.03
C LEU A 633 -12.10 -22.60 7.73
N LEU A 634 -10.88 -23.14 7.65
CA LEU A 634 -10.51 -24.40 8.31
C LEU A 634 -10.80 -24.40 9.81
N ASN A 635 -10.40 -23.34 10.52
CA ASN A 635 -10.59 -23.22 11.98
C ASN A 635 -12.06 -23.04 12.41
N THR A 636 -12.96 -22.79 11.46
CA THR A 636 -14.42 -22.71 11.72
C THR A 636 -15.17 -23.97 11.31
N LEU A 637 -14.52 -24.95 10.66
CA LEU A 637 -15.11 -26.24 10.34
C LEU A 637 -15.33 -27.07 11.61
N LYS A 638 -16.56 -27.54 11.82
CA LYS A 638 -16.92 -28.53 12.84
C LYS A 638 -17.75 -29.64 12.18
N PRO A 639 -17.51 -30.94 12.49
CA PRO A 639 -16.53 -31.50 13.43
C PRO A 639 -15.13 -31.74 12.84
N GLN A 640 -14.15 -32.05 13.69
CA GLN A 640 -12.74 -32.26 13.32
C GLN A 640 -12.51 -33.25 12.17
N LYS A 641 -13.34 -34.30 12.04
CA LYS A 641 -13.26 -35.24 10.92
C LYS A 641 -13.35 -34.55 9.55
N LEU A 642 -14.19 -33.51 9.43
CA LEU A 642 -14.38 -32.76 8.19
C LEU A 642 -13.11 -31.99 7.79
N TYR A 643 -12.43 -31.38 8.77
CA TYR A 643 -11.14 -30.73 8.61
C TYR A 643 -10.07 -31.72 8.15
N ASN A 644 -10.01 -32.89 8.79
CA ASN A 644 -9.06 -33.96 8.47
C ASN A 644 -9.28 -34.47 7.03
N ASP A 645 -10.50 -34.90 6.70
CA ASP A 645 -10.85 -35.44 5.39
C ASP A 645 -10.62 -34.42 4.26
N HIS A 646 -10.86 -33.12 4.49
CA HIS A 646 -10.54 -32.08 3.51
C HIS A 646 -9.02 -31.93 3.30
N LEU A 647 -8.22 -31.88 4.36
CA LEU A 647 -6.76 -31.75 4.25
C LEU A 647 -6.10 -32.96 3.57
N ASN A 648 -6.64 -34.17 3.76
CA ASN A 648 -6.24 -35.35 2.98
C ASN A 648 -6.47 -35.14 1.48
N ASN A 649 -7.61 -34.57 1.09
CA ASN A 649 -7.90 -34.24 -0.32
C ASN A 649 -6.98 -33.14 -0.86
N VAL A 650 -6.53 -32.18 -0.03
CA VAL A 650 -5.53 -31.18 -0.41
C VAL A 650 -4.14 -31.81 -0.63
N LEU A 651 -3.75 -32.78 0.20
CA LEU A 651 -2.52 -33.54 0.02
C LEU A 651 -2.55 -34.38 -1.27
N LEU A 652 -3.68 -35.03 -1.57
CA LEU A 652 -3.90 -35.75 -2.83
C LEU A 652 -3.90 -34.79 -4.04
N LEU A 653 -4.46 -33.58 -3.92
CA LEU A 653 -4.40 -32.54 -4.93
C LEU A 653 -2.96 -32.11 -5.23
N PHE A 654 -2.16 -31.84 -4.20
CA PHE A 654 -0.74 -31.49 -4.34
C PHE A 654 0.05 -32.62 -5.00
N SER A 655 -0.12 -33.85 -4.52
CA SER A 655 0.44 -35.07 -5.14
C SER A 655 0.07 -35.19 -6.62
N SER A 656 -1.20 -34.96 -6.97
CA SER A 656 -1.67 -34.99 -8.36
C SER A 656 -1.12 -33.87 -9.24
N ILE A 657 -0.69 -32.73 -8.67
CA ILE A 657 -0.08 -31.64 -9.42
C ILE A 657 1.39 -31.99 -9.73
N ILE A 658 2.18 -32.38 -8.73
CA ILE A 658 3.61 -32.65 -8.92
C ILE A 658 3.85 -33.92 -9.76
N ASN A 659 3.02 -34.97 -9.59
CA ASN A 659 3.13 -36.22 -10.37
C ASN A 659 2.81 -36.05 -11.87
N LYS A 660 2.30 -34.88 -12.31
CA LYS A 660 2.13 -34.57 -13.74
C LYS A 660 3.41 -34.06 -14.42
N GLN A 661 4.51 -33.89 -13.67
CA GLN A 661 5.78 -33.33 -14.14
C GLN A 661 5.60 -32.02 -14.95
N PRO A 662 5.04 -30.95 -14.35
CA PRO A 662 4.97 -29.64 -15.00
C PRO A 662 6.39 -29.07 -15.30
N PRO A 663 6.49 -28.03 -16.15
CA PRO A 663 7.76 -27.39 -16.48
C PRO A 663 8.54 -26.93 -15.23
N VAL A 664 9.87 -26.93 -15.30
CA VAL A 664 10.76 -26.61 -14.17
C VAL A 664 10.45 -25.25 -13.54
N ASP A 665 10.21 -24.22 -14.36
CA ASP A 665 9.82 -22.89 -13.90
C ASP A 665 8.47 -22.85 -13.17
N ASP A 666 7.57 -23.78 -13.46
CA ASP A 666 6.28 -23.92 -12.79
C ASP A 666 6.41 -24.77 -11.52
N LEU A 667 7.25 -25.81 -11.54
CA LEU A 667 7.59 -26.62 -10.36
C LEU A 667 8.17 -25.77 -9.24
N LYS A 668 9.11 -24.86 -9.54
CA LYS A 668 9.63 -23.90 -8.55
C LYS A 668 8.50 -23.18 -7.81
N TYR A 669 7.60 -22.58 -8.59
CA TYR A 669 6.48 -21.82 -8.06
C TYR A 669 5.51 -22.68 -7.25
N ILE A 670 5.20 -23.88 -7.73
CA ILE A 670 4.33 -24.84 -7.05
C ILE A 670 4.90 -25.22 -5.67
N PHE A 671 6.19 -25.52 -5.56
CA PHE A 671 6.84 -25.85 -4.29
C PHE A 671 6.93 -24.63 -3.34
N GLU A 672 7.26 -23.44 -3.84
CA GLU A 672 7.24 -22.19 -3.05
C GLU A 672 5.84 -21.88 -2.47
N GLN A 673 4.78 -21.96 -3.30
CA GLN A 673 3.41 -21.72 -2.82
C GLN A 673 2.91 -22.84 -1.91
N ALA A 674 3.28 -24.10 -2.15
CA ALA A 674 2.97 -25.21 -1.25
C ALA A 674 3.61 -24.99 0.13
N GLY A 675 4.86 -24.54 0.18
CA GLY A 675 5.55 -24.13 1.40
C GLY A 675 4.74 -23.12 2.20
N HIS A 676 4.36 -22.00 1.59
CA HIS A 676 3.56 -20.96 2.26
C HIS A 676 2.16 -21.44 2.72
N LEU A 677 1.50 -22.30 1.94
CA LEU A 677 0.19 -22.86 2.28
C LEU A 677 0.28 -23.78 3.50
N PHE A 678 1.16 -24.79 3.43
CA PHE A 678 1.31 -25.77 4.51
C PHE A 678 1.93 -25.13 5.75
N GLU A 679 2.86 -24.18 5.62
CA GLU A 679 3.33 -23.35 6.75
C GLU A 679 2.17 -22.68 7.49
N THR A 680 1.24 -22.05 6.76
CA THR A 680 0.10 -21.37 7.38
C THR A 680 -0.87 -22.34 8.07
N VAL A 681 -0.98 -23.58 7.60
CA VAL A 681 -1.85 -24.62 8.18
C VAL A 681 -1.20 -25.31 9.38
N LEU A 682 0.10 -25.63 9.30
CA LEU A 682 0.86 -26.33 10.34
C LEU A 682 1.26 -25.40 11.49
N LEU A 683 1.62 -24.14 11.19
CA LEU A 683 1.84 -23.08 12.17
C LEU A 683 0.82 -21.95 12.00
N PRO A 684 -0.42 -22.12 12.52
CA PRO A 684 -1.38 -21.02 12.56
C PRO A 684 -0.77 -19.83 13.33
N PRO A 685 -0.65 -18.63 12.71
CA PRO A 685 -0.01 -17.50 13.36
C PRO A 685 -0.79 -17.11 14.62
N LYS A 686 -0.12 -17.12 15.78
CA LYS A 686 -0.72 -16.75 17.08
C LYS A 686 -1.49 -15.44 16.94
N GLN A 687 -2.82 -15.51 17.01
CA GLN A 687 -3.68 -14.35 16.83
C GLN A 687 -3.44 -13.34 17.95
N LYS A 688 -2.62 -12.32 17.70
CA LYS A 688 -2.64 -11.10 18.49
C LYS A 688 -3.98 -10.41 18.22
N SER A 689 -4.94 -10.57 19.12
CA SER A 689 -6.25 -9.93 19.01
C SER A 689 -6.10 -8.41 19.09
N LEU A 690 -5.95 -7.76 17.94
CA LEU A 690 -6.11 -6.32 17.82
C LEU A 690 -7.59 -6.00 18.00
N ARG A 691 -7.98 -5.69 19.23
CA ARG A 691 -9.32 -5.22 19.58
C ARG A 691 -9.53 -3.84 18.96
N PHE A 692 -10.22 -3.79 17.83
CA PHE A 692 -10.77 -2.54 17.30
C PHE A 692 -12.14 -2.31 17.93
N ALA A 693 -12.27 -1.25 18.74
CA ALA A 693 -13.57 -0.79 19.19
C ALA A 693 -14.29 -0.08 18.02
N SER A 694 -15.16 -0.81 17.32
CA SER A 694 -16.04 -0.22 16.31
C SER A 694 -17.08 0.67 16.99
N SER A 695 -16.97 1.98 16.78
CA SER A 695 -17.95 2.96 17.25
C SER A 695 -19.25 2.86 16.43
N SER A 696 -20.13 1.95 16.81
CA SER A 696 -21.53 1.88 16.34
C SER A 696 -22.37 1.20 17.42
N PRO A 697 -23.19 1.94 18.19
CA PRO A 697 -24.11 1.35 19.15
C PRO A 697 -25.36 0.82 18.43
N GLN A 698 -26.01 -0.18 19.05
CA GLN A 698 -27.31 -0.76 18.66
C GLN A 698 -27.29 -1.73 17.45
N LEU A 699 -26.86 -2.96 17.68
CA LEU A 699 -27.57 -4.21 17.30
C LEU A 699 -26.78 -5.43 17.77
N LEU A 700 -26.99 -5.84 19.03
CA LEU A 700 -26.69 -7.17 19.59
C LEU A 700 -27.17 -7.22 21.07
N ASN A 701 -28.47 -6.95 21.27
CA ASN A 701 -29.14 -7.30 22.52
C ASN A 701 -29.87 -8.63 22.32
N ASN A 702 -29.17 -9.72 22.60
CA ASN A 702 -29.67 -10.90 23.28
C ASN A 702 -28.47 -11.76 23.63
N GLY A 703 -28.37 -12.18 24.89
CA GLY A 703 -27.16 -12.79 25.41
C GLY A 703 -27.04 -14.26 25.02
N ASP A 704 -25.82 -14.65 24.67
CA ASP A 704 -25.17 -15.75 25.37
C ASP A 704 -23.69 -15.39 25.58
N THR A 705 -23.27 -15.34 26.84
CA THR A 705 -21.86 -15.19 27.21
C THR A 705 -21.14 -16.51 26.98
N LEU A 706 -20.81 -16.80 25.72
CA LEU A 706 -19.88 -17.87 25.32
C LEU A 706 -18.43 -17.48 25.65
N PHE A 707 -18.19 -17.21 26.94
CA PHE A 707 -16.87 -17.14 27.57
C PHE A 707 -16.84 -18.15 28.72
N ALA A 708 -16.97 -19.42 28.34
CA ALA A 708 -16.31 -20.49 29.07
C ALA A 708 -14.88 -20.60 28.53
N ASP A 709 -13.89 -20.58 29.41
CA ASP A 709 -12.55 -21.12 29.11
C ASP A 709 -12.68 -22.64 28.99
N ASP A 710 -13.15 -23.07 27.83
CA ASP A 710 -13.61 -24.44 27.57
C ASP A 710 -12.44 -25.35 27.17
N SER A 711 -11.56 -25.58 28.16
CA SER A 711 -10.65 -26.72 28.34
C SER A 711 -9.54 -26.98 27.31
N ASP A 712 -8.31 -27.16 27.82
CA ASP A 712 -7.10 -27.57 27.10
C ASP A 712 -7.14 -28.96 26.42
N GLU A 713 -8.27 -29.68 26.45
CA GLU A 713 -8.38 -31.02 25.83
C GLU A 713 -8.60 -30.96 24.30
N LYS A 714 -9.15 -29.84 23.77
CA LYS A 714 -9.44 -29.72 22.31
C LYS A 714 -8.20 -29.38 21.46
N SER A 715 -7.09 -28.93 22.07
CA SER A 715 -5.86 -28.61 21.33
C SER A 715 -5.10 -29.86 20.88
N ASP A 716 -5.20 -30.96 21.62
CA ASP A 716 -4.29 -32.08 21.47
C ASP A 716 -4.66 -32.96 20.26
N GLU A 717 -5.95 -33.28 20.04
CA GLU A 717 -6.39 -34.03 18.86
C GLU A 717 -6.07 -33.31 17.53
N GLN A 718 -6.23 -31.97 17.49
CA GLN A 718 -5.92 -31.17 16.30
C GLN A 718 -4.40 -31.10 16.06
N ASN A 719 -3.61 -30.97 17.13
CA ASN A 719 -2.15 -30.98 17.05
C ASN A 719 -1.61 -32.35 16.59
N ASP A 720 -2.15 -33.46 17.09
CA ASP A 720 -1.82 -34.82 16.65
C ASP A 720 -2.12 -35.05 15.16
N TYR A 721 -3.24 -34.50 14.66
CA TYR A 721 -3.55 -34.57 13.23
C TYR A 721 -2.62 -33.71 12.37
N LEU A 722 -2.25 -32.51 12.83
CA LEU A 722 -1.27 -31.66 12.12
C LEU A 722 0.12 -32.31 12.07
N ILE A 723 0.51 -33.05 13.10
CA ILE A 723 1.71 -33.90 13.12
C ILE A 723 1.61 -35.00 12.06
N GLU A 724 0.47 -35.71 11.98
CA GLU A 724 0.25 -36.76 10.97
C GLU A 724 0.26 -36.20 9.53
N LEU A 725 -0.38 -35.05 9.29
CA LEU A 725 -0.32 -34.36 8.00
C LEU A 725 1.11 -33.96 7.63
N SER A 726 1.90 -33.47 8.60
CA SER A 726 3.32 -33.15 8.40
C SER A 726 4.11 -34.40 7.97
N ILE A 727 3.89 -35.53 8.63
CA ILE A 727 4.53 -36.83 8.29
C ILE A 727 4.20 -37.25 6.86
N GLN A 728 2.93 -37.13 6.45
CA GLN A 728 2.50 -37.49 5.09
C GLN A 728 3.10 -36.56 4.03
N LEU A 729 3.18 -35.25 4.29
CA LEU A 729 3.85 -34.28 3.41
C LEU A 729 5.34 -34.58 3.29
N CYS A 730 6.04 -34.84 4.41
CA CYS A 730 7.45 -35.22 4.41
C CYS A 730 7.70 -36.51 3.61
N ARG A 731 6.89 -37.56 3.81
CA ARG A 731 6.95 -38.80 3.02
C ARG A 731 6.75 -38.54 1.53
N LEU A 732 5.78 -37.71 1.16
CA LEU A 732 5.49 -37.33 -0.23
C LEU A 732 6.65 -36.57 -0.89
N CYS A 733 7.27 -35.61 -0.20
CA CYS A 733 8.44 -34.88 -0.72
C CYS A 733 9.67 -35.79 -0.87
N PHE A 734 9.91 -36.69 0.09
CA PHE A 734 10.99 -37.68 0.02
C PHE A 734 10.79 -38.65 -1.17
N ASP A 735 9.58 -39.22 -1.31
CA ASP A 735 9.20 -40.06 -2.45
C ASP A 735 9.41 -39.37 -3.80
N TYR A 736 9.12 -38.06 -3.87
CA TYR A 736 9.30 -37.26 -5.08
C TYR A 736 10.79 -37.03 -5.39
N CYS A 737 11.64 -36.82 -4.38
CA CYS A 737 13.09 -36.76 -4.51
C CYS A 737 13.69 -38.08 -5.04
N LEU A 738 13.18 -39.23 -4.59
CA LEU A 738 13.61 -40.55 -5.07
C LEU A 738 13.17 -40.84 -6.52
N LYS A 739 11.97 -40.41 -6.92
CA LYS A 739 11.37 -40.76 -8.22
C LYS A 739 11.90 -39.91 -9.38
N ASN A 740 12.17 -38.62 -9.17
CA ASN A 740 12.53 -37.70 -10.24
C ASN A 740 14.04 -37.65 -10.48
N LYS A 741 14.43 -37.49 -11.75
CA LYS A 741 15.83 -37.67 -12.20
C LYS A 741 16.56 -36.37 -12.50
N ASP A 742 15.84 -35.26 -12.68
CA ASP A 742 16.45 -33.96 -12.87
C ASP A 742 16.95 -33.36 -11.53
N GLU A 743 17.92 -32.47 -11.66
CA GLU A 743 18.61 -31.81 -10.54
C GLU A 743 17.72 -30.79 -9.84
N ILE A 744 16.95 -30.02 -10.62
CA ILE A 744 16.23 -28.84 -10.15
C ILE A 744 14.94 -29.23 -9.40
N SER A 745 14.15 -30.19 -9.91
CA SER A 745 12.95 -30.68 -9.21
C SER A 745 13.29 -31.44 -7.92
N TYR A 746 14.48 -32.03 -7.86
CA TYR A 746 15.00 -32.62 -6.63
C TYR A 746 15.30 -31.55 -5.59
N GLU A 747 15.96 -30.45 -5.97
CA GLU A 747 16.29 -29.36 -5.05
C GLU A 747 15.05 -28.71 -4.44
N TYR A 748 14.00 -28.41 -5.21
CA TYR A 748 12.77 -27.80 -4.67
C TYR A 748 11.98 -28.72 -3.72
N SER A 749 11.98 -30.02 -4.01
CA SER A 749 11.31 -31.01 -3.14
C SER A 749 12.11 -31.26 -1.85
N LEU A 750 13.44 -31.21 -1.94
CA LEU A 750 14.34 -31.29 -0.79
C LEU A 750 14.24 -30.06 0.12
N ASP A 751 14.16 -28.85 -0.45
CA ASP A 751 13.95 -27.61 0.30
C ASP A 751 12.62 -27.65 1.08
N LEU A 752 11.51 -28.00 0.42
CA LEU A 752 10.21 -28.16 1.09
C LEU A 752 10.25 -29.25 2.18
N PHE A 753 10.93 -30.39 1.93
CA PHE A 753 11.11 -31.45 2.93
C PHE A 753 11.83 -30.94 4.19
N SER A 754 12.94 -30.21 4.02
CA SER A 754 13.70 -29.61 5.12
C SER A 754 12.94 -28.49 5.84
N HIS A 755 12.17 -27.66 5.13
CA HIS A 755 11.31 -26.63 5.71
C HIS A 755 10.23 -27.27 6.62
N LEU A 756 9.49 -28.27 6.12
CA LEU A 756 8.41 -28.93 6.87
C LEU A 756 8.88 -29.58 8.20
N LEU A 757 10.11 -30.10 8.24
CA LEU A 757 10.70 -30.68 9.46
C LEU A 757 11.19 -29.62 10.46
N SER A 758 11.68 -28.48 9.96
CA SER A 758 12.25 -27.41 10.79
C SER A 758 11.24 -26.35 11.25
N ILE A 759 10.07 -26.26 10.61
CA ILE A 759 9.04 -25.26 10.92
C ILE A 759 8.33 -25.48 12.26
N ASN A 760 8.27 -26.74 12.69
CA ASN A 760 7.61 -27.17 13.90
C ASN A 760 8.40 -26.78 15.15
N ASN A 761 7.73 -26.76 16.31
CA ASN A 761 8.46 -26.61 17.57
C ASN A 761 9.34 -27.84 17.85
N GLU A 762 10.38 -27.70 18.67
CA GLU A 762 11.38 -28.74 18.94
C GLU A 762 10.75 -30.09 19.37
N GLN A 763 9.66 -30.06 20.14
CA GLN A 763 8.94 -31.24 20.59
C GLN A 763 8.15 -31.91 19.47
N ASN A 764 7.43 -31.13 18.65
CA ASN A 764 6.69 -31.63 17.49
C ASN A 764 7.65 -32.21 16.44
N SER A 765 8.78 -31.56 16.16
CA SER A 765 9.80 -32.08 15.22
C SER A 765 10.42 -33.40 15.69
N LYS A 766 10.66 -33.56 17.01
CA LYS A 766 11.05 -34.86 17.59
C LYS A 766 9.99 -35.92 17.32
N ILE A 767 8.72 -35.63 17.64
CA ILE A 767 7.61 -36.57 17.42
C ILE A 767 7.49 -36.96 15.93
N ILE A 768 7.60 -36.00 15.01
CA ILE A 768 7.54 -36.24 13.56
C ILE A 768 8.68 -37.16 13.12
N ILE A 769 9.93 -36.86 13.49
CA ILE A 769 11.10 -37.66 13.09
C ILE A 769 11.06 -39.05 13.72
N THR A 770 10.70 -39.18 15.00
CA THR A 770 10.52 -40.47 15.67
C THR A 770 9.40 -41.32 15.05
N LYS A 771 8.27 -40.70 14.64
CA LYS A 771 7.21 -41.39 13.89
C LYS A 771 7.67 -41.78 12.46
N LEU A 772 8.49 -40.97 11.80
CA LEU A 772 9.08 -41.28 10.48
C LEU A 772 10.08 -42.45 10.51
N THR A 773 10.74 -42.70 11.64
CA THR A 773 11.66 -43.85 11.85
C THR A 773 11.02 -45.06 12.53
N GLU A 774 9.74 -44.97 12.92
CA GLU A 774 8.93 -46.06 13.52
C GLU A 774 9.49 -46.64 14.85
N GLU A 775 10.36 -45.91 15.55
CA GLU A 775 11.05 -46.37 16.77
C GLU A 775 10.66 -45.61 18.06
N LYS A 776 11.13 -46.07 19.22
CA LYS A 776 10.77 -45.51 20.55
C LYS A 776 11.94 -45.06 21.42
N ASP A 777 13.19 -45.31 21.03
CA ASP A 777 14.37 -44.98 21.86
C ASP A 777 15.11 -43.76 21.29
N VAL A 778 15.30 -42.73 22.12
CA VAL A 778 15.74 -41.40 21.68
C VAL A 778 17.19 -41.41 21.17
N ASN A 779 18.01 -42.36 21.62
CA ASN A 779 19.45 -42.40 21.35
C ASN A 779 19.83 -43.00 19.98
N SER A 780 18.92 -43.69 19.30
CA SER A 780 19.10 -44.30 17.96
C SER A 780 18.41 -43.53 16.84
N VAL A 781 17.36 -42.76 17.13
CA VAL A 781 16.49 -42.13 16.12
C VAL A 781 17.25 -41.26 15.12
N ALA A 782 18.25 -40.47 15.55
CA ALA A 782 19.04 -39.65 14.64
C ALA A 782 19.93 -40.48 13.69
N GLU A 783 20.54 -41.58 14.17
CA GLU A 783 21.33 -42.50 13.33
C GLU A 783 20.43 -43.21 12.31
N LEU A 784 19.21 -43.62 12.72
CA LEU A 784 18.22 -44.23 11.83
C LEU A 784 17.63 -43.25 10.81
N PHE A 785 17.33 -42.02 11.21
CA PHE A 785 16.82 -41.01 10.28
C PHE A 785 17.88 -40.64 9.24
N TYR A 786 19.15 -40.52 9.65
CA TYR A 786 20.27 -40.38 8.73
C TYR A 786 20.35 -41.56 7.75
N LEU A 787 20.31 -42.80 8.24
CA LEU A 787 20.40 -43.99 7.38
C LEU A 787 19.22 -44.14 6.40
N ASN A 788 18.00 -43.81 6.82
CA ASN A 788 16.78 -44.07 6.06
C ASN A 788 16.37 -42.92 5.13
N TYR A 789 16.69 -41.66 5.46
CA TYR A 789 16.26 -40.48 4.70
C TYR A 789 17.44 -39.65 4.20
N GLU A 790 18.31 -39.18 5.10
CA GLU A 790 19.34 -38.18 4.75
C GLU A 790 20.47 -38.78 3.88
N LYS A 791 20.92 -40.00 4.17
CA LYS A 791 21.97 -40.69 3.42
C LYS A 791 21.54 -41.09 1.99
N PRO A 792 20.31 -41.58 1.74
CA PRO A 792 19.78 -41.70 0.38
C PRO A 792 19.75 -40.37 -0.38
N LEU A 793 19.29 -39.29 0.25
CA LEU A 793 19.29 -37.95 -0.36
C LEU A 793 20.72 -37.48 -0.67
N LEU A 794 21.66 -37.64 0.26
CA LEU A 794 23.08 -37.33 0.08
C LEU A 794 23.68 -38.04 -1.15
N VAL A 795 23.43 -39.34 -1.32
CA VAL A 795 23.89 -40.11 -2.48
C VAL A 795 23.31 -39.53 -3.77
N ILE A 796 22.00 -39.25 -3.80
CA ILE A 796 21.31 -38.68 -4.96
C ILE A 796 21.85 -37.28 -5.30
N SER A 797 22.09 -36.42 -4.31
CA SER A 797 22.71 -35.11 -4.51
C SER A 797 24.09 -35.21 -5.18
N ILE A 798 24.90 -36.20 -4.80
CA ILE A 798 26.24 -36.42 -5.37
C ILE A 798 26.15 -36.95 -6.81
N GLU A 799 25.30 -37.94 -7.05
CA GLU A 799 25.06 -38.49 -8.39
C GLU A 799 24.55 -37.41 -9.37
N LYS A 800 23.72 -36.49 -8.89
CA LYS A 800 23.16 -35.37 -9.67
C LYS A 800 24.00 -34.10 -9.69
N GLN A 801 25.10 -34.05 -8.93
CA GLN A 801 25.94 -32.86 -8.70
C GLN A 801 25.23 -31.64 -8.05
N SER A 802 24.03 -31.84 -7.47
CA SER A 802 23.21 -30.78 -6.89
C SER A 802 23.82 -30.14 -5.64
N THR A 803 23.18 -29.09 -5.11
CA THR A 803 23.52 -28.59 -3.78
C THR A 803 23.34 -29.70 -2.72
N LEU A 804 24.25 -29.68 -1.73
CA LEU A 804 24.24 -30.57 -0.57
C LEU A 804 23.79 -29.84 0.71
N ASP A 805 23.67 -28.51 0.63
CA ASP A 805 23.34 -27.60 1.72
C ASP A 805 22.08 -28.01 2.48
N HIS A 806 21.00 -28.36 1.77
CA HIS A 806 19.72 -28.73 2.39
C HIS A 806 19.77 -30.09 3.09
N VAL A 807 20.44 -31.09 2.50
CA VAL A 807 20.63 -32.43 3.11
C VAL A 807 21.40 -32.29 4.42
N LEU A 808 22.45 -31.48 4.43
CA LEU A 808 23.33 -31.37 5.59
C LEU A 808 22.76 -30.45 6.66
N GLN A 809 22.11 -29.35 6.30
CA GLN A 809 21.31 -28.55 7.24
C GLN A 809 20.33 -29.45 8.01
N LEU A 810 19.67 -30.39 7.30
CA LEU A 810 18.82 -31.39 7.91
C LEU A 810 19.60 -32.35 8.83
N THR A 811 20.70 -32.95 8.37
CA THR A 811 21.54 -33.84 9.21
C THR A 811 21.98 -33.21 10.53
N ILE A 812 22.42 -31.95 10.51
CA ILE A 812 22.87 -31.28 11.75
C ILE A 812 21.68 -30.90 12.63
N TYR A 813 20.57 -30.49 12.02
CA TYR A 813 19.32 -30.24 12.72
C TYR A 813 18.88 -31.51 13.46
N THR A 814 18.79 -32.65 12.78
CA THR A 814 18.46 -33.96 13.38
C THR A 814 19.44 -34.34 14.49
N LEU A 815 20.76 -34.28 14.26
CA LEU A 815 21.77 -34.66 15.25
C LEU A 815 21.67 -33.82 16.54
N ASN A 816 21.49 -32.51 16.41
CA ASN A 816 21.34 -31.59 17.54
C ASN A 816 19.99 -31.76 18.23
N LEU A 817 18.90 -31.91 17.47
CA LEU A 817 17.54 -32.07 17.98
C LEU A 817 17.45 -33.23 18.97
N PHE A 818 18.10 -34.36 18.68
CA PHE A 818 18.10 -35.54 19.53
C PHE A 818 19.21 -35.56 20.60
N ASN A 819 20.03 -34.50 20.73
CA ASN A 819 21.22 -34.46 21.61
C ASN A 819 22.14 -35.67 21.41
N SER A 820 22.41 -36.01 20.14
CA SER A 820 23.07 -37.25 19.74
C SER A 820 24.45 -37.43 20.40
N SER A 821 24.76 -38.66 20.81
CA SER A 821 26.06 -38.98 21.41
C SER A 821 27.23 -38.67 20.47
N ALA A 822 28.40 -38.35 21.03
CA ALA A 822 29.60 -38.07 20.23
C ALA A 822 29.96 -39.22 19.26
N GLN A 823 29.69 -40.47 19.64
CA GLN A 823 29.89 -41.65 18.78
C GLN A 823 28.91 -41.69 17.61
N CYS A 824 27.65 -41.30 17.81
CA CYS A 824 26.66 -41.18 16.74
C CYS A 824 27.05 -40.06 15.75
N VAL A 825 27.43 -38.89 16.28
CA VAL A 825 27.93 -37.76 15.49
C VAL A 825 29.16 -38.18 14.67
N GLU A 826 30.13 -38.86 15.30
CA GLU A 826 31.34 -39.34 14.63
C GLU A 826 31.02 -40.32 13.49
N ARG A 827 30.12 -41.30 13.69
CA ARG A 827 29.71 -42.24 12.63
C ARG A 827 29.02 -41.56 11.45
N VAL A 828 28.03 -40.72 11.73
CA VAL A 828 27.25 -40.01 10.70
C VAL A 828 28.20 -39.14 9.87
N LEU A 829 29.06 -38.35 10.51
CA LEU A 829 30.02 -37.49 9.82
C LEU A 829 31.18 -38.26 9.14
N ALA A 830 31.61 -39.41 9.69
CA ALA A 830 32.64 -40.25 9.08
C ALA A 830 32.16 -40.94 7.79
N ASP A 831 30.86 -41.19 7.64
CA ASP A 831 30.30 -41.61 6.36
C ASP A 831 30.30 -40.48 5.32
N LEU A 832 30.17 -39.22 5.74
CA LEU A 832 30.34 -38.07 4.84
C LEU A 832 31.81 -37.87 4.41
N ILE A 833 32.79 -38.16 5.27
CA ILE A 833 34.24 -38.08 4.91
C ILE A 833 34.60 -38.98 3.72
N LYS A 834 33.90 -40.11 3.54
CA LYS A 834 34.22 -41.13 2.51
C LYS A 834 33.81 -40.71 1.10
N LEU A 835 33.18 -39.55 0.94
CA LEU A 835 32.72 -39.05 -0.36
C LEU A 835 33.91 -38.49 -1.17
N GLU A 836 34.19 -39.10 -2.33
CA GLU A 836 35.40 -38.81 -3.14
C GLU A 836 35.53 -37.36 -3.64
N SER A 837 34.45 -36.57 -3.56
CA SER A 837 34.43 -35.13 -3.85
C SER A 837 35.06 -34.28 -2.71
N SER A 838 36.32 -34.60 -2.37
CA SER A 838 37.06 -34.04 -1.23
C SER A 838 36.93 -32.52 -1.07
N ARG A 839 37.15 -31.74 -2.14
CA ARG A 839 37.01 -30.27 -2.11
C ARG A 839 35.62 -29.82 -1.65
N ARG A 840 34.55 -30.20 -2.37
CA ARG A 840 33.17 -29.78 -2.00
C ARG A 840 32.81 -30.23 -0.58
N PHE A 841 33.21 -31.44 -0.19
CA PHE A 841 32.97 -31.96 1.15
C PHE A 841 33.55 -31.06 2.25
N TYR A 842 34.80 -30.60 2.12
CA TYR A 842 35.40 -29.70 3.12
C TYR A 842 34.75 -28.31 3.17
N PHE A 843 34.41 -27.69 2.02
CA PHE A 843 33.78 -26.35 2.01
C PHE A 843 32.40 -26.34 2.66
N LEU A 844 31.63 -27.34 2.29
CA LEU A 844 30.30 -27.63 2.77
C LEU A 844 30.32 -27.92 4.28
N LEU A 845 31.26 -28.74 4.74
CA LEU A 845 31.42 -29.04 6.17
C LEU A 845 31.87 -27.81 6.98
N VAL A 846 32.60 -26.85 6.43
CA VAL A 846 32.85 -25.58 7.13
C VAL A 846 31.61 -24.69 7.16
N SER A 847 30.77 -24.71 6.13
CA SER A 847 29.47 -24.00 6.15
C SER A 847 28.56 -24.51 7.28
N ILE A 848 28.66 -25.81 7.59
CA ILE A 848 28.06 -26.45 8.77
C ILE A 848 28.65 -25.91 10.08
N VAL A 849 29.99 -25.89 10.19
CA VAL A 849 30.72 -25.32 11.35
C VAL A 849 30.25 -23.90 11.64
N CYS A 850 30.11 -23.10 10.58
CA CYS A 850 29.69 -21.71 10.67
C CYS A 850 28.24 -21.49 11.14
N ARG A 851 27.39 -22.52 11.20
CA ARG A 851 26.01 -22.40 11.71
C ARG A 851 25.77 -23.10 13.06
N TYR A 852 26.52 -24.16 13.39
CA TYR A 852 26.21 -25.05 14.52
C TYR A 852 27.36 -25.26 15.53
N GLU A 853 28.28 -24.28 15.60
CA GLU A 853 29.42 -24.20 16.52
C GLU A 853 29.10 -24.52 18.01
N SER A 854 27.87 -24.30 18.46
CA SER A 854 27.43 -24.52 19.85
C SER A 854 27.51 -25.97 20.35
N SER A 855 27.69 -26.95 19.46
CA SER A 855 27.69 -28.39 19.82
C SER A 855 29.09 -28.87 20.26
N PRO A 856 29.26 -29.36 21.52
CA PRO A 856 30.56 -29.84 22.02
C PRO A 856 31.08 -31.07 21.26
N SER A 857 30.18 -32.00 20.91
CA SER A 857 30.52 -33.23 20.17
C SER A 857 31.12 -32.92 18.79
N PHE A 858 30.58 -31.88 18.12
CA PHE A 858 31.05 -31.42 16.83
C PHE A 858 32.44 -30.76 16.91
N HIS A 859 32.71 -30.02 17.99
CA HIS A 859 34.03 -29.47 18.29
C HIS A 859 35.10 -30.55 18.47
N THR A 860 34.80 -31.62 19.22
CA THR A 860 35.73 -32.75 19.41
C THR A 860 36.05 -33.44 18.09
N TRP A 861 35.02 -33.70 17.26
CA TRP A 861 35.19 -34.32 15.95
C TRP A 861 36.06 -33.47 15.00
N LEU A 862 35.85 -32.16 14.94
CA LEU A 862 36.67 -31.23 14.13
C LEU A 862 38.16 -31.31 14.46
N GLN A 863 38.48 -31.36 15.75
CA GLN A 863 39.86 -31.42 16.25
C GLN A 863 40.51 -32.76 15.94
N HIS A 864 39.77 -33.87 16.06
CA HIS A 864 40.30 -35.22 15.84
C HIS A 864 40.58 -35.56 14.37
N HIS A 865 39.89 -34.93 13.41
CA HIS A 865 40.01 -35.25 11.98
C HIS A 865 40.89 -34.28 11.15
N GLY A 866 41.56 -33.30 11.77
CA GLY A 866 42.55 -32.43 11.09
C GLY A 866 41.97 -31.50 10.00
N VAL A 867 40.64 -31.37 9.94
CA VAL A 867 39.90 -30.66 8.88
C VAL A 867 40.38 -29.21 8.72
N LEU A 868 40.50 -28.49 9.83
CA LEU A 868 40.98 -27.11 9.89
C LEU A 868 42.41 -26.97 9.35
N GLU A 869 43.29 -27.92 9.65
CA GLU A 869 44.69 -27.90 9.22
C GLU A 869 44.83 -28.15 7.71
N GLN A 870 43.99 -29.02 7.14
CA GLN A 870 43.94 -29.26 5.69
C GLN A 870 43.42 -28.04 4.92
N LEU A 871 42.35 -27.38 5.41
CA LEU A 871 41.84 -26.13 4.84
C LEU A 871 42.90 -25.01 4.88
N LEU A 872 43.59 -24.85 6.02
CA LEU A 872 44.65 -23.85 6.15
C LEU A 872 45.84 -24.13 5.21
N ASN A 873 46.26 -25.39 5.08
CA ASN A 873 47.33 -25.78 4.15
C ASN A 873 46.95 -25.54 2.67
N MET A 874 45.68 -25.74 2.29
CA MET A 874 45.18 -25.36 0.95
C MET A 874 45.30 -23.85 0.71
N THR A 875 45.03 -23.00 1.71
CA THR A 875 45.16 -21.53 1.55
C THR A 875 46.60 -21.03 1.59
N ALA A 876 47.50 -21.68 2.33
CA ALA A 876 48.89 -21.25 2.46
C ALA A 876 49.65 -21.27 1.11
N THR A 877 49.35 -22.24 0.24
CA THR A 877 49.92 -22.34 -1.12
C THR A 877 49.61 -21.16 -2.04
N VAL A 878 48.64 -20.30 -1.70
CA VAL A 878 48.25 -19.12 -2.49
C VAL A 878 49.09 -17.89 -2.15
N THR A 879 49.72 -17.85 -0.97
CA THR A 879 50.40 -16.65 -0.44
C THR A 879 51.93 -16.71 -0.48
N SER A 880 52.52 -17.87 -0.79
CA SER A 880 53.98 -18.06 -0.80
C SER A 880 54.70 -17.60 -2.08
N THR A 881 53.98 -17.13 -3.11
CA THR A 881 54.56 -16.61 -4.35
C THR A 881 54.76 -15.10 -4.27
N ALA A 882 55.84 -14.70 -3.57
CA ALA A 882 56.17 -13.30 -3.26
C ALA A 882 57.09 -12.59 -4.28
N ASP A 883 57.50 -13.26 -5.36
CA ASP A 883 58.31 -12.65 -6.44
C ASP A 883 57.43 -12.12 -7.57
N VAL A 884 57.40 -10.80 -7.73
CA VAL A 884 56.44 -10.07 -8.59
C VAL A 884 56.84 -10.05 -10.07
N ASP A 885 58.10 -10.35 -10.41
CA ASP A 885 58.66 -10.04 -11.74
C ASP A 885 58.83 -11.23 -12.70
N GLN A 886 58.38 -12.45 -12.38
CA GLN A 886 58.52 -13.64 -13.26
C GLN A 886 57.24 -14.41 -13.62
N LEU A 887 56.07 -14.04 -13.10
CA LEU A 887 54.81 -14.78 -13.30
C LEU A 887 53.97 -14.26 -14.49
N ASN A 888 54.58 -14.18 -15.67
CA ASN A 888 53.92 -13.69 -16.90
C ASN A 888 53.58 -14.78 -17.93
N ASN A 889 53.79 -16.07 -17.61
CA ASN A 889 53.18 -17.23 -18.28
C ASN A 889 53.15 -18.42 -17.31
N ASP A 890 52.12 -19.27 -17.42
CA ASP A 890 52.02 -20.63 -16.87
C ASP A 890 52.21 -20.84 -15.35
N LEU A 891 51.32 -20.27 -14.53
CA LEU A 891 50.73 -20.95 -13.35
C LEU A 891 49.59 -20.12 -12.71
N VAL A 892 48.41 -20.17 -13.33
CA VAL A 892 47.18 -19.69 -12.69
C VAL A 892 46.72 -20.77 -11.69
N LEU A 893 46.88 -20.51 -10.39
CA LEU A 893 46.17 -21.21 -9.32
C LEU A 893 44.95 -20.36 -8.95
N PRO A 894 43.74 -20.66 -9.47
CA PRO A 894 42.56 -19.90 -9.14
C PRO A 894 42.09 -20.28 -7.73
N VAL A 895 42.01 -19.30 -6.85
CA VAL A 895 41.11 -19.39 -5.69
C VAL A 895 39.70 -19.31 -6.26
N SER A 896 38.93 -20.37 -6.08
CA SER A 896 37.52 -20.40 -6.46
C SER A 896 36.74 -19.33 -5.68
N VAL A 897 35.65 -18.83 -6.27
CA VAL A 897 34.80 -17.86 -5.56
C VAL A 897 34.21 -18.47 -4.29
N GLU A 898 33.87 -19.75 -4.33
CA GLU A 898 33.42 -20.57 -3.19
C GLU A 898 34.43 -20.55 -2.01
N GLU A 899 35.72 -20.72 -2.29
CA GLU A 899 36.80 -20.62 -1.27
C GLU A 899 36.84 -19.23 -0.61
N PHE A 900 36.64 -18.16 -1.38
CA PHE A 900 36.63 -16.79 -0.86
C PHE A 900 35.37 -16.47 -0.02
N GLN A 901 34.20 -16.90 -0.48
CA GLN A 901 32.93 -16.71 0.23
C GLN A 901 32.96 -17.42 1.59
N LEU A 902 33.57 -18.60 1.68
CA LEU A 902 33.71 -19.32 2.94
C LEU A 902 34.62 -18.58 3.94
N LEU A 903 35.83 -18.20 3.50
CA LEU A 903 36.83 -17.55 4.37
C LEU A 903 36.38 -16.18 4.89
N SER A 904 35.67 -15.40 4.07
CA SER A 904 35.10 -14.11 4.47
C SER A 904 33.97 -14.26 5.51
N SER A 905 33.19 -15.35 5.47
CA SER A 905 32.17 -15.63 6.49
C SER A 905 32.75 -15.91 7.90
N LEU A 906 33.93 -16.54 7.97
CA LEU A 906 34.64 -16.85 9.22
C LEU A 906 35.16 -15.60 9.94
N LEU A 907 35.40 -14.48 9.23
CA LEU A 907 35.89 -13.23 9.81
C LEU A 907 34.83 -12.48 10.64
N CYS A 908 33.55 -12.66 10.35
CA CYS A 908 32.51 -11.67 10.69
C CYS A 908 31.66 -12.00 11.95
N SER A 909 32.10 -12.93 12.79
CA SER A 909 31.44 -13.30 14.06
C SER A 909 32.45 -13.75 15.12
N GLU A 910 32.00 -14.22 16.29
CA GLU A 910 32.89 -14.77 17.34
C GLU A 910 33.83 -15.89 16.84
N LYS A 911 33.50 -16.50 15.69
CA LYS A 911 34.28 -17.50 14.94
C LYS A 911 35.65 -17.01 14.46
N SER A 912 35.92 -15.70 14.50
CA SER A 912 37.28 -15.21 14.19
C SER A 912 38.34 -15.72 15.19
N LYS A 913 37.95 -16.33 16.31
CA LYS A 913 38.83 -17.04 17.26
C LYS A 913 39.57 -18.25 16.64
N PHE A 914 39.05 -18.86 15.58
CA PHE A 914 39.71 -19.98 14.89
C PHE A 914 40.82 -19.55 13.91
N LEU A 915 40.93 -18.25 13.61
CA LEU A 915 41.95 -17.69 12.73
C LEU A 915 42.95 -16.87 13.55
N THR A 916 44.24 -17.08 13.31
CA THR A 916 45.28 -16.15 13.82
C THR A 916 45.15 -14.78 13.13
N GLU A 917 45.61 -13.69 13.76
CA GLU A 917 45.54 -12.36 13.13
C GLU A 917 46.25 -12.31 11.76
N ILE A 918 47.35 -13.04 11.60
CA ILE A 918 48.05 -13.18 10.31
C ILE A 918 47.14 -13.80 9.23
N GLN A 919 46.39 -14.84 9.59
CA GLN A 919 45.44 -15.50 8.67
C GLN A 919 44.24 -14.60 8.34
N LYS A 920 43.76 -13.80 9.30
CA LYS A 920 42.70 -12.80 9.03
C LYS A 920 43.19 -11.76 8.01
N ASP A 921 44.40 -11.26 8.20
CA ASP A 921 45.03 -10.30 7.30
C ASP A 921 45.29 -10.90 5.90
N GLN A 922 45.61 -12.20 5.81
CA GLN A 922 45.70 -12.94 4.54
C GLN A 922 44.36 -13.06 3.81
N VAL A 923 43.24 -13.31 4.50
CA VAL A 923 41.90 -13.37 3.88
C VAL A 923 41.48 -12.00 3.34
N VAL A 924 41.77 -10.91 4.08
CA VAL A 924 41.54 -9.53 3.63
C VAL A 924 42.37 -9.23 2.36
N TYR A 925 43.64 -9.66 2.32
CA TYR A 925 44.49 -9.50 1.14
C TYR A 925 43.95 -10.24 -0.09
N LEU A 926 43.46 -11.47 0.09
CA LEU A 926 42.82 -12.28 -0.96
C LEU A 926 41.56 -11.58 -1.53
N ALA A 927 40.72 -11.02 -0.66
CA ALA A 927 39.51 -10.28 -1.02
C ALA A 927 39.82 -9.14 -2.01
N CYS A 928 40.79 -8.30 -1.63
CA CYS A 928 41.22 -7.16 -2.42
C CYS A 928 41.80 -7.59 -3.78
N ARG A 929 42.56 -8.70 -3.83
CA ARG A 929 43.13 -9.23 -5.08
C ARG A 929 42.05 -9.72 -6.04
N LEU A 930 41.06 -10.47 -5.56
CA LEU A 930 39.95 -10.97 -6.40
C LEU A 930 39.07 -9.84 -6.92
N PHE A 931 38.77 -8.83 -6.09
CA PHE A 931 38.04 -7.63 -6.51
C PHE A 931 38.78 -6.86 -7.61
N CYS A 932 40.10 -6.67 -7.45
CA CYS A 932 40.95 -6.05 -8.47
C CYS A 932 41.00 -6.85 -9.78
N GLN A 933 41.12 -8.19 -9.72
CA GLN A 933 41.13 -9.03 -10.93
C GLN A 933 39.80 -8.96 -11.70
N LYS A 934 38.66 -8.93 -11.01
CA LYS A 934 37.33 -8.79 -11.66
C LYS A 934 37.20 -7.44 -12.39
N ASN A 935 37.64 -6.36 -11.75
CA ASN A 935 37.63 -5.02 -12.37
C ASN A 935 38.61 -4.92 -13.57
N GLN A 936 39.71 -5.69 -13.56
CA GLN A 936 40.63 -5.76 -14.69
C GLN A 936 40.06 -6.59 -15.86
N GLN A 937 39.38 -7.71 -15.59
CA GLN A 937 38.74 -8.51 -16.63
C GLN A 937 37.65 -7.74 -17.39
N GLN A 938 36.81 -6.99 -16.66
CA GLN A 938 35.79 -6.10 -17.27
C GLN A 938 36.37 -4.95 -18.12
N GLN A 939 37.68 -4.67 -18.03
CA GLN A 939 38.37 -3.69 -18.89
C GLN A 939 39.11 -4.33 -20.07
N SER A 940 39.22 -5.66 -20.11
CA SER A 940 39.99 -6.39 -21.13
C SER A 940 39.16 -6.93 -22.30
N ASP A 941 37.83 -6.93 -22.21
CA ASP A 941 36.92 -7.41 -23.26
C ASP A 941 36.89 -6.47 -24.49
N LYS A 942 37.91 -6.61 -25.34
CA LYS A 942 37.82 -6.27 -26.76
C LYS A 942 37.06 -7.40 -27.48
N PRO A 943 36.11 -7.08 -28.39
CA PRO A 943 35.39 -8.10 -29.13
C PRO A 943 36.33 -8.81 -30.12
N GLY A 944 36.82 -10.01 -29.78
CA GLY A 944 37.60 -10.81 -30.73
C GLY A 944 38.42 -12.01 -30.23
N SER A 945 38.67 -12.19 -28.93
CA SER A 945 39.48 -13.33 -28.43
C SER A 945 38.63 -14.39 -27.72
N VAL A 946 38.63 -15.62 -28.25
CA VAL A 946 38.06 -16.79 -27.60
C VAL A 946 38.99 -17.24 -26.47
N THR A 947 38.54 -17.13 -25.22
CA THR A 947 39.19 -17.77 -24.07
C THR A 947 38.16 -18.37 -23.10
N VAL A 948 38.51 -19.56 -22.63
CA VAL A 948 37.80 -20.50 -21.75
C VAL A 948 36.87 -19.86 -20.70
N THR A 949 35.65 -20.38 -20.62
CA THR A 949 34.61 -20.01 -19.65
C THR A 949 34.98 -20.36 -18.20
N CYS A 950 35.24 -19.35 -17.37
CA CYS A 950 34.89 -19.45 -15.95
C CYS A 950 33.39 -19.22 -15.79
N GLN A 951 32.70 -20.10 -15.06
CA GLN A 951 31.24 -20.06 -14.93
C GLN A 951 30.75 -18.90 -14.06
N ASN A 952 29.47 -18.55 -14.25
CA ASN A 952 28.77 -17.41 -13.67
C ASN A 952 29.04 -17.19 -12.17
N VAL A 953 29.56 -16.01 -11.83
CA VAL A 953 29.57 -15.50 -10.45
C VAL A 953 28.36 -14.59 -10.27
N ASN A 954 27.41 -14.96 -9.40
CA ASN A 954 26.34 -14.04 -9.00
C ASN A 954 26.96 -12.81 -8.32
N ASP A 955 26.78 -11.63 -8.93
CA ASP A 955 27.31 -10.36 -8.42
C ASP A 955 26.89 -10.07 -6.97
N THR A 956 25.69 -10.48 -6.59
CA THR A 956 25.13 -10.33 -5.24
C THR A 956 25.92 -11.05 -4.15
N ASP A 957 26.46 -12.23 -4.43
CA ASP A 957 27.12 -13.05 -3.40
C ASP A 957 28.60 -12.70 -3.26
N LEU A 958 29.24 -12.16 -4.31
CA LEU A 958 30.54 -11.50 -4.17
C LEU A 958 30.42 -10.24 -3.30
N MET A 959 29.39 -9.41 -3.53
CA MET A 959 29.19 -8.17 -2.78
C MET A 959 28.87 -8.41 -1.29
N LYS A 960 28.00 -9.36 -0.93
CA LYS A 960 27.76 -9.73 0.48
C LYS A 960 29.04 -10.11 1.22
N ASN A 961 29.98 -10.77 0.54
CA ASN A 961 31.22 -11.23 1.15
C ASN A 961 32.29 -10.13 1.21
N ILE A 962 32.23 -9.15 0.31
CA ILE A 962 32.94 -7.87 0.46
C ILE A 962 32.39 -7.08 1.65
N ASP A 963 31.06 -7.06 1.87
CA ASP A 963 30.46 -6.43 3.06
C ASP A 963 30.92 -7.08 4.38
N HIS A 964 31.08 -8.41 4.42
CA HIS A 964 31.65 -9.11 5.58
C HIS A 964 33.10 -8.68 5.86
N VAL A 965 33.94 -8.56 4.83
CA VAL A 965 35.32 -8.07 4.94
C VAL A 965 35.35 -6.59 5.35
N ALA A 966 34.49 -5.76 4.77
CA ALA A 966 34.36 -4.34 5.11
C ALA A 966 33.92 -4.15 6.57
N LYS A 967 32.97 -4.95 7.07
CA LYS A 967 32.52 -4.91 8.47
C LYS A 967 33.64 -5.24 9.46
N TYR A 968 34.44 -6.29 9.18
CA TYR A 968 35.62 -6.63 10.01
C TYR A 968 36.64 -5.48 10.03
N LEU A 969 36.90 -4.85 8.87
CA LEU A 969 37.77 -3.67 8.78
C LEU A 969 37.20 -2.48 9.58
N PHE A 970 35.89 -2.22 9.49
CA PHE A 970 35.22 -1.17 10.26
C PHE A 970 35.30 -1.40 11.78
N GLU A 971 35.13 -2.63 12.26
CA GLU A 971 35.25 -2.97 13.68
C GLU A 971 36.71 -2.83 14.17
N ARG A 972 37.70 -3.24 13.37
CA ARG A 972 39.14 -3.05 13.68
C ARG A 972 39.52 -1.57 13.70
N ILE A 973 39.01 -0.77 12.75
CA ILE A 973 39.14 0.70 12.74
C ILE A 973 38.49 1.33 13.99
N TYR A 974 37.27 0.92 14.34
CA TYR A 974 36.56 1.41 15.53
C TYR A 974 37.33 1.15 16.83
N SER A 975 37.90 -0.05 17.00
CA SER A 975 38.77 -0.39 18.15
C SER A 975 40.08 0.42 18.21
N THR A 976 40.44 1.09 17.10
CA THR A 976 41.60 1.99 17.01
C THR A 976 41.22 3.44 17.34
N PHE A 977 39.95 3.83 17.14
CA PHE A 977 39.41 5.10 17.62
C PHE A 977 39.18 5.12 19.13
N GLU A 978 38.76 4.01 19.74
CA GLU A 978 38.53 3.90 21.20
C GLU A 978 39.82 3.97 22.04
N LYS A 979 41.00 3.98 21.39
CA LYS A 979 42.34 4.10 22.01
C LYS A 979 42.98 5.49 21.87
N LYS A 980 42.23 6.50 21.41
CA LYS A 980 42.66 7.90 21.29
C LYS A 980 41.72 8.84 22.04
#